data_AF-A0A2I0HQH9-F1
#
_entry.id   AF-A0A2I0HQH9-F1
#
_cell.length_a   1.000
_cell.length_b   1.000
_cell.length_c   1.000
_cell.angle_alpha   90.00
_cell.angle_beta   90.00
_cell.angle_gamma   90.00
#
_symmetry.space_group_name_H-M   'P 1'
#
loop_
_entity.id
_entity.type
_entity.pdbx_description
1 polymer ?
#
loop_
_entity_poly.entity_id
_entity_poly.type
_entity_poly.pdbx_seq_one_letter_code
_entity_poly.pdbx_strand_id
1 'polypeptide(L)'
;MGEQGSSKVEAAAISAYKGTVTFTNECFKNLSKLRVLQLDGVKLDGTFLHFLPKLRWLRLPKKTVSLPANLHLSYLTFLDLSSSIIDGDLISWSSIKMGKLKILNLSHCWKLKRSPDFSAFPALERLILTSCYALEWVDSSIGLLKALKHVDMRDCRGVRKLPEQLGSLEALTELLIDGTPIYEIPISKGMKKLEILSANNCLRLNRIPESVGSLIKLKQLLLADCDALTKLPDSVGQLSSLVELNLERSGVTHLPRTLGNLDKLEVLAGAFASIWIVPNNLRGLSNLRMERSHLRMGKRTPAYISRFSHPQNGVGNFFVTYSVKSPGSSMLTLLDLSGLVDLKELEIAGLANLISLYSMEIRDCPIAMLDGLEKLESLIILSVTSCNVVRLPELSRLKNLWHIDASDNRQLVKIQGLNNLCKVKTLDLSNCISLGRLPKLSDLESLEMLNINNCKAIESLHDLPRSQKLRKLELKACKKLCQLDGLEELKSLEELRIIGCDAIESLPDLSRLQRLKTLKIKACEKLSQLSGLGELESLLVLDIRRCISIERLPHLSKTRRLTSVKIKACEKLYAFEGLGLESLDKLVIEDCKAIESLPDLSRLQKLRELKLKACEKLSHLSGLGELESLLYAFEGLGLESLDALVIEDCKAIESLPDLSRSQKLRKLELKACKKLCQLDGLEELKSLAELRIIGCDAIESLPDLSRLQRLKTLKIEACEKLSQLSGLGELESLLVLDIRRCISIERLPYLSKTRRLTSVKIKACEKLYAFEGLGLESLDKLVIEDCKAIESLPDLSRLQKLRELKLKACEKLSHLSGLGELESLSVLDIRRCISIERLPYLSKPRRLTSLKIEACEKLYAFEGLGLESLDALVIEDCKAIESLPDLSKSQKLRELKLKACENLCQLDGLEELKSLEELDIIGCNAIESLPDLSRLRRFFALRIEAWEKLHRLNGLEELKSLRKLDIIGCNAIESLPDLSRLLGLIFLRIEACEKLCQLDGLEEWKSLQELDIIGCNAIESLPDLSRLQKLERLELKACEKVCQLDGLGQLESLEILDIGGCKAIESLPNLSRLWWLRELKTEGCEKLRQLDGLEELKELQVLDIRGCKAIESLPDLSRRFRRVELKIEGCEKLGQLKLG
;
A
#
# COMPACT_ATOMS: atom_id res chain seq x y z
N MET A 1 -14.04 -24.01 -4.95
CA MET A 1 -12.96 -24.83 -4.33
C MET A 1 -13.49 -25.98 -3.50
N GLY A 2 -14.52 -25.78 -2.64
CA GLY A 2 -15.10 -26.85 -1.83
C GLY A 2 -15.62 -28.05 -2.62
N GLU A 3 -16.39 -27.84 -3.70
CA GLU A 3 -17.01 -28.94 -4.46
C GLU A 3 -16.09 -29.62 -5.51
N GLN A 4 -15.12 -28.90 -6.06
CA GLN A 4 -14.15 -29.42 -7.06
C GLN A 4 -12.77 -29.76 -6.48
N GLY A 5 -12.55 -29.48 -5.19
CA GLY A 5 -11.25 -29.63 -4.52
C GLY A 5 -10.86 -31.09 -4.39
N SER A 6 -9.66 -31.44 -4.85
CA SER A 6 -9.11 -32.78 -4.64
C SER A 6 -8.43 -32.86 -3.27
N SER A 7 -8.56 -34.01 -2.60
CA SER A 7 -7.77 -34.35 -1.41
C SER A 7 -6.25 -34.41 -1.65
N LYS A 8 -5.80 -34.18 -2.89
CA LYS A 8 -4.38 -34.01 -3.28
C LYS A 8 -3.85 -32.59 -3.09
N VAL A 9 -4.71 -31.58 -2.94
CA VAL A 9 -4.27 -30.18 -2.86
C VAL A 9 -3.62 -29.91 -1.51
N GLU A 10 -2.32 -29.59 -1.52
CA GLU A 10 -1.54 -29.26 -0.32
C GLU A 10 -1.33 -27.75 -0.13
N ALA A 11 -1.56 -26.93 -1.15
CA ALA A 11 -1.42 -25.47 -1.10
C ALA A 11 -2.51 -24.76 -1.91
N ALA A 12 -3.00 -23.64 -1.40
CA ALA A 12 -3.98 -22.80 -2.08
C ALA A 12 -3.69 -21.30 -1.85
N ALA A 13 -3.84 -20.50 -2.89
CA ALA A 13 -3.75 -19.05 -2.83
C ALA A 13 -4.94 -18.43 -3.56
N ILE A 14 -5.67 -17.54 -2.89
CA ILE A 14 -6.89 -16.92 -3.41
C ILE A 14 -6.77 -15.41 -3.17
N SER A 15 -7.10 -14.62 -4.19
CA SER A 15 -7.06 -13.16 -4.12
C SER A 15 -8.35 -12.56 -4.70
N ALA A 16 -9.02 -11.70 -3.94
CA ALA A 16 -10.19 -10.96 -4.39
C ALA A 16 -9.84 -9.46 -4.56
N TYR A 17 -9.96 -8.95 -5.78
CA TYR A 17 -9.59 -7.56 -6.13
C TYR A 17 -10.77 -6.57 -6.08
N LYS A 18 -12.02 -7.04 -5.90
CA LYS A 18 -13.25 -6.21 -5.81
C LYS A 18 -14.31 -6.88 -4.93
N GLY A 19 -14.78 -6.17 -3.89
CA GLY A 19 -15.82 -6.63 -2.94
C GLY A 19 -15.29 -7.52 -1.82
N THR A 20 -15.97 -7.55 -0.67
CA THR A 20 -15.69 -8.45 0.45
C THR A 20 -16.25 -9.83 0.13
N VAL A 21 -15.39 -10.77 -0.28
CA VAL A 21 -15.80 -12.17 -0.46
C VAL A 21 -15.64 -12.89 0.88
N THR A 22 -16.63 -13.68 1.31
CA THR A 22 -16.60 -14.42 2.57
C THR A 22 -16.45 -15.91 2.29
N PHE A 23 -15.48 -16.57 2.93
CA PHE A 23 -15.31 -18.02 2.89
C PHE A 23 -15.74 -18.64 4.22
N THR A 24 -16.66 -19.60 4.14
CA THR A 24 -17.02 -20.45 5.27
C THR A 24 -16.17 -21.72 5.32
N ASN A 25 -16.18 -22.43 6.45
CA ASN A 25 -15.50 -23.71 6.62
C ASN A 25 -15.83 -24.69 5.46
N GLU A 26 -17.10 -24.79 5.03
CA GLU A 26 -17.56 -25.63 3.92
C GLU A 26 -16.75 -25.46 2.63
N CYS A 27 -16.21 -24.26 2.36
CA CYS A 27 -15.39 -24.00 1.17
C CYS A 27 -14.09 -24.82 1.13
N PHE A 28 -13.65 -25.37 2.28
CA PHE A 28 -12.42 -26.12 2.43
C PHE A 28 -12.63 -27.62 2.72
N LYS A 29 -13.88 -28.13 2.75
CA LYS A 29 -14.20 -29.50 3.23
C LYS A 29 -13.44 -30.61 2.53
N ASN A 30 -13.23 -30.48 1.22
CA ASN A 30 -12.55 -31.49 0.41
C ASN A 30 -11.02 -31.31 0.34
N LEU A 31 -10.46 -30.30 1.01
CA LEU A 31 -9.04 -29.96 1.00
C LEU A 31 -8.32 -30.50 2.25
N SER A 32 -8.60 -31.75 2.61
CA SER A 32 -8.12 -32.36 3.87
C SER A 32 -6.60 -32.52 4.01
N LYS A 33 -5.83 -32.37 2.91
CA LYS A 33 -4.35 -32.35 2.91
C LYS A 33 -3.73 -30.95 2.85
N LEU A 34 -4.55 -29.90 2.88
CA LEU A 34 -4.06 -28.53 2.76
C LEU A 34 -3.09 -28.19 3.91
N ARG A 35 -1.88 -27.77 3.54
CA ARG A 35 -0.79 -27.36 4.46
C ARG A 35 -0.54 -25.86 4.40
N VAL A 36 -0.79 -25.23 3.25
CA VAL A 36 -0.51 -23.81 2.97
C VAL A 36 -1.78 -23.14 2.44
N LEU A 37 -2.20 -22.04 3.07
CA LEU A 37 -3.37 -21.28 2.64
C LEU A 37 -3.06 -19.77 2.66
N GLN A 38 -3.24 -19.11 1.52
CA GLN A 38 -3.18 -17.65 1.38
C GLN A 38 -4.53 -17.12 0.91
N LEU A 39 -5.09 -16.14 1.61
CA LEU A 39 -6.32 -15.45 1.22
C LEU A 39 -6.10 -13.93 1.27
N ASP A 40 -6.08 -13.26 0.12
CA ASP A 40 -5.89 -11.80 -0.01
C ASP A 40 -7.22 -11.11 -0.34
N GLY A 41 -7.65 -10.16 0.51
CA GLY A 41 -8.91 -9.45 0.34
C GLY A 41 -10.17 -10.28 0.63
N VAL A 42 -10.09 -11.27 1.52
CA VAL A 42 -11.18 -12.23 1.78
C VAL A 42 -11.50 -12.35 3.27
N LYS A 43 -12.80 -12.43 3.62
CA LYS A 43 -13.29 -12.64 4.99
C LYS A 43 -13.41 -14.14 5.29
N LEU A 44 -12.98 -14.60 6.47
CA LEU A 44 -13.28 -15.94 6.99
C LEU A 44 -14.45 -15.84 7.97
N ASP A 45 -15.46 -16.71 7.82
CA ASP A 45 -16.63 -16.75 8.70
C ASP A 45 -17.02 -18.21 9.03
N GLY A 46 -17.65 -18.44 10.19
CA GLY A 46 -18.04 -19.78 10.65
C GLY A 46 -16.99 -20.58 11.46
N THR A 47 -17.31 -21.83 11.78
CA THR A 47 -16.53 -22.70 12.68
C THR A 47 -15.52 -23.57 11.94
N PHE A 48 -14.24 -23.25 12.09
CA PHE A 48 -13.12 -24.00 11.49
C PHE A 48 -12.59 -25.15 12.36
N LEU A 49 -13.31 -25.49 13.43
CA LEU A 49 -12.94 -26.59 14.33
C LEU A 49 -12.81 -27.89 13.50
N HIS A 50 -11.62 -28.51 13.50
CA HIS A 50 -11.28 -29.74 12.78
C HIS A 50 -11.24 -29.70 11.23
N PHE A 51 -11.48 -28.55 10.60
CA PHE A 51 -11.63 -28.48 9.13
C PHE A 51 -10.31 -28.41 8.33
N LEU A 52 -9.24 -27.94 8.95
CA LEU A 52 -7.92 -27.79 8.33
C LEU A 52 -6.84 -28.50 9.17
N PRO A 53 -6.96 -29.83 9.40
CA PRO A 53 -6.19 -30.54 10.41
C PRO A 53 -4.69 -30.65 10.10
N LYS A 54 -4.28 -30.40 8.84
CA LYS A 54 -2.87 -30.47 8.40
C LYS A 54 -2.27 -29.10 8.08
N LEU A 55 -3.02 -28.01 8.28
CA LEU A 55 -2.57 -26.68 7.93
C LEU A 55 -1.40 -26.26 8.81
N ARG A 56 -0.31 -25.83 8.17
CA ARG A 56 0.94 -25.40 8.80
C ARG A 56 1.21 -23.91 8.59
N TRP A 57 0.69 -23.33 7.52
CA TRP A 57 0.94 -21.97 7.10
C TRP A 57 -0.37 -21.31 6.64
N LEU A 58 -0.72 -20.18 7.28
CA LEU A 58 -1.91 -19.40 6.98
C LEU A 58 -1.53 -17.92 6.82
N ARG A 59 -1.93 -17.31 5.71
CA ARG A 59 -1.73 -15.88 5.43
C ARG A 59 -3.02 -15.19 5.01
N LEU A 60 -3.37 -14.11 5.71
CA LEU A 60 -4.58 -13.32 5.54
C LEU A 60 -4.26 -11.80 5.50
N PRO A 61 -3.74 -11.24 4.39
CA PRO A 61 -3.44 -9.82 4.30
C PRO A 61 -4.60 -9.00 3.69
N LYS A 62 -4.66 -7.71 4.08
CA LYS A 62 -5.56 -6.65 3.56
C LYS A 62 -7.07 -6.82 3.83
N LYS A 63 -7.61 -5.87 4.62
CA LYS A 63 -9.05 -5.53 4.80
C LYS A 63 -10.00 -6.74 4.89
N THR A 64 -9.94 -7.48 6.00
CA THR A 64 -11.04 -7.84 6.96
C THR A 64 -10.51 -8.96 7.89
N VAL A 65 -11.00 -9.09 9.12
CA VAL A 65 -11.41 -10.33 9.84
C VAL A 65 -11.17 -10.24 11.35
N SER A 66 -12.27 -10.23 12.11
CA SER A 66 -12.32 -10.83 13.45
C SER A 66 -12.09 -12.33 13.30
N LEU A 67 -11.02 -12.86 13.89
CA LEU A 67 -10.82 -14.32 13.88
C LEU A 67 -11.99 -14.97 14.65
N PRO A 68 -12.69 -15.97 14.08
CA PRO A 68 -13.75 -16.65 14.82
C PRO A 68 -13.13 -17.32 16.05
N ALA A 69 -13.76 -17.14 17.22
CA ALA A 69 -13.27 -17.61 18.52
C ALA A 69 -12.92 -19.12 18.55
N ASN A 70 -13.49 -19.91 17.63
CA ASN A 70 -13.34 -21.37 17.55
C ASN A 70 -12.27 -21.84 16.51
N LEU A 71 -11.30 -21.01 16.14
CA LEU A 71 -10.24 -21.35 15.17
C LEU A 71 -9.13 -22.22 15.79
N HIS A 72 -9.41 -23.51 16.03
CA HIS A 72 -8.42 -24.47 16.52
C HIS A 72 -7.53 -25.05 15.41
N LEU A 73 -6.43 -24.37 15.09
CA LEU A 73 -5.44 -24.84 14.12
C LEU A 73 -4.25 -25.53 14.80
N SER A 74 -4.48 -26.76 15.28
CA SER A 74 -3.55 -27.50 16.16
C SER A 74 -2.16 -27.79 15.59
N TYR A 75 -1.98 -27.70 14.26
CA TYR A 75 -0.71 -27.95 13.57
C TYR A 75 -0.12 -26.70 12.89
N LEU A 76 -0.75 -25.54 13.07
CA LEU A 76 -0.27 -24.31 12.47
C LEU A 76 1.08 -23.93 13.08
N THR A 77 2.04 -23.65 12.22
CA THR A 77 3.39 -23.21 12.60
C THR A 77 3.66 -21.77 12.20
N PHE A 78 2.91 -21.22 11.24
CA PHE A 78 3.07 -19.86 10.74
C PHE A 78 1.71 -19.21 10.50
N LEU A 79 1.50 -18.04 11.10
CA LEU A 79 0.31 -17.22 10.94
C LEU A 79 0.72 -15.80 10.56
N ASP A 80 0.26 -15.32 9.41
CA ASP A 80 0.50 -13.97 8.92
C ASP A 80 -0.83 -13.23 8.71
N LEU A 81 -1.07 -12.25 9.58
CA LEU A 81 -2.21 -11.34 9.56
C LEU A 81 -1.77 -9.92 9.18
N SER A 82 -0.61 -9.76 8.52
CA SER A 82 -0.06 -8.44 8.21
C SER A 82 -1.02 -7.56 7.40
N SER A 83 -1.00 -6.26 7.67
CA SER A 83 -1.90 -5.26 7.07
C SER A 83 -3.40 -5.52 7.32
N SER A 84 -3.75 -6.32 8.33
CA SER A 84 -5.13 -6.53 8.75
C SER A 84 -5.64 -5.42 9.67
N ILE A 85 -6.95 -5.17 9.63
CA ILE A 85 -7.63 -4.26 10.55
C ILE A 85 -8.02 -5.08 11.78
N ILE A 86 -7.12 -5.15 12.76
CA ILE A 86 -7.36 -5.80 14.04
C ILE A 86 -7.60 -4.70 15.08
N ASP A 87 -8.78 -4.69 15.70
CA ASP A 87 -8.99 -3.92 16.91
C ASP A 87 -8.61 -4.81 18.11
N GLY A 88 -7.75 -4.31 18.99
CA GLY A 88 -7.17 -5.09 20.09
C GLY A 88 -8.20 -5.54 21.11
N ASP A 89 -9.33 -4.81 21.19
CA ASP A 89 -10.41 -5.08 22.14
C ASP A 89 -11.49 -6.04 21.56
N LEU A 90 -11.55 -6.23 20.23
CA LEU A 90 -12.58 -7.05 19.56
C LEU A 90 -12.18 -8.51 19.31
N ILE A 91 -10.89 -8.87 19.42
CA ILE A 91 -10.44 -10.26 19.24
C ILE A 91 -10.16 -10.88 20.61
N SER A 92 -11.02 -11.81 21.03
CA SER A 92 -10.80 -12.63 22.23
C SER A 92 -9.70 -13.67 21.99
N TRP A 93 -8.44 -13.23 22.07
CA TRP A 93 -7.25 -14.09 21.91
C TRP A 93 -7.22 -15.26 22.91
N SER A 94 -7.85 -15.11 24.07
CA SER A 94 -7.97 -16.14 25.10
C SER A 94 -8.77 -17.38 24.64
N SER A 95 -9.65 -17.23 23.64
CA SER A 95 -10.45 -18.33 23.09
C SER A 95 -9.69 -19.19 22.07
N ILE A 96 -8.56 -18.71 21.55
CA ILE A 96 -7.83 -19.34 20.45
C ILE A 96 -6.59 -20.06 21.00
N LYS A 97 -6.49 -21.38 20.82
CA LYS A 97 -5.32 -22.16 21.25
C LYS A 97 -4.54 -22.71 20.07
N MET A 98 -3.32 -22.22 19.84
CA MET A 98 -2.42 -22.70 18.76
C MET A 98 -1.09 -23.21 19.33
N GLY A 99 -1.12 -24.38 19.97
CA GLY A 99 0.02 -24.93 20.72
C GLY A 99 1.30 -25.22 19.92
N LYS A 100 1.26 -25.23 18.58
CA LYS A 100 2.42 -25.47 17.70
C LYS A 100 2.87 -24.25 16.91
N LEU A 101 2.25 -23.09 17.12
CA LEU A 101 2.57 -21.88 16.37
C LEU A 101 4.00 -21.43 16.68
N LYS A 102 4.82 -21.28 15.64
CA LYS A 102 6.22 -20.86 15.74
C LYS A 102 6.43 -19.41 15.29
N ILE A 103 5.65 -18.93 14.32
CA ILE A 103 5.81 -17.59 13.75
C ILE A 103 4.46 -16.89 13.70
N LEU A 104 4.37 -15.70 14.29
CA LEU A 104 3.22 -14.82 14.24
C LEU A 104 3.62 -13.46 13.66
N ASN A 105 3.02 -13.07 12.53
CA ASN A 105 3.24 -11.79 11.88
C ASN A 105 1.96 -10.94 11.89
N LEU A 106 1.98 -9.83 12.63
CA LEU A 106 0.93 -8.82 12.70
C LEU A 106 1.41 -7.46 12.15
N SER A 107 2.48 -7.42 11.35
CA SER A 107 3.04 -6.16 10.83
C SER A 107 1.99 -5.31 10.09
N HIS A 108 2.10 -3.98 10.18
CA HIS A 108 1.19 -3.01 9.56
C HIS A 108 -0.29 -3.11 10.03
N CYS A 109 -0.56 -3.71 11.19
CA CYS A 109 -1.89 -3.67 11.83
C CYS A 109 -2.12 -2.31 12.53
N TRP A 110 -2.42 -1.28 11.74
CA TRP A 110 -2.51 0.13 12.15
C TRP A 110 -3.61 0.47 13.17
N LYS A 111 -4.57 -0.43 13.44
CA LYS A 111 -5.61 -0.27 14.48
C LYS A 111 -5.38 -1.09 15.76
N LEU A 112 -4.37 -1.97 15.78
CA LEU A 112 -4.12 -2.86 16.91
C LEU A 112 -3.62 -2.04 18.11
N LYS A 113 -4.46 -1.82 19.13
CA LYS A 113 -4.08 -1.07 20.34
C LYS A 113 -3.37 -1.91 21.39
N ARG A 114 -3.74 -3.20 21.51
CA ARG A 114 -3.23 -4.15 22.50
C ARG A 114 -2.76 -5.42 21.81
N SER A 115 -1.63 -5.99 22.23
CA SER A 115 -1.16 -7.28 21.70
C SER A 115 -2.03 -8.44 22.22
N PRO A 116 -2.01 -9.61 21.58
CA PRO A 116 -2.67 -10.81 22.09
C PRO A 116 -2.11 -11.28 23.44
N ASP A 117 -2.92 -12.05 24.18
CA ASP A 117 -2.42 -12.96 25.22
C ASP A 117 -1.60 -14.06 24.54
N PHE A 118 -0.30 -14.08 24.82
CA PHE A 118 0.65 -15.01 24.24
C PHE A 118 0.63 -16.40 24.91
N SER A 119 -0.09 -16.57 26.02
CA SER A 119 -0.28 -17.87 26.67
C SER A 119 -0.93 -18.90 25.72
N ALA A 120 -1.69 -18.41 24.73
CA ALA A 120 -2.27 -19.16 23.63
C ALA A 120 -1.24 -19.83 22.70
N PHE A 121 0.01 -19.33 22.67
CA PHE A 121 1.05 -19.68 21.69
C PHE A 121 2.36 -20.15 22.34
N PRO A 122 2.35 -21.19 23.20
CA PRO A 122 3.50 -21.55 24.04
C PRO A 122 4.76 -21.97 23.26
N ALA A 123 4.64 -22.33 21.99
CA ALA A 123 5.74 -22.75 21.12
C ALA A 123 6.29 -21.63 20.21
N LEU A 124 5.87 -20.37 20.41
CA LEU A 124 6.22 -19.26 19.53
C LEU A 124 7.73 -19.00 19.54
N GLU A 125 8.34 -18.97 18.35
CA GLU A 125 9.78 -18.72 18.13
C GLU A 125 10.04 -17.33 17.54
N ARG A 126 9.10 -16.74 16.78
CA ARG A 126 9.24 -15.42 16.16
C ARG A 126 7.93 -14.62 16.20
N LEU A 127 8.01 -13.38 16.70
CA LEU A 127 6.90 -12.41 16.75
C LEU A 127 7.27 -11.17 15.94
N ILE A 128 6.42 -10.77 14.98
CA ILE A 128 6.63 -9.61 14.11
C ILE A 128 5.43 -8.66 14.23
N LEU A 129 5.65 -7.45 14.71
CA LEU A 129 4.69 -6.39 14.99
C LEU A 129 5.04 -5.08 14.24
N THR A 130 5.99 -5.12 13.31
CA THR A 130 6.54 -3.93 12.62
C THR A 130 5.47 -2.98 12.08
N SER A 131 5.62 -1.67 12.31
CA SER A 131 4.73 -0.59 11.87
C SER A 131 3.27 -0.71 12.38
N CYS A 132 3.05 -1.32 13.54
CA CYS A 132 1.77 -1.23 14.26
C CYS A 132 1.67 0.10 15.02
N TYR A 133 1.34 1.18 14.31
CA TYR A 133 1.41 2.54 14.85
C TYR A 133 0.51 2.81 16.07
N ALA A 134 -0.63 2.13 16.17
CA ALA A 134 -1.58 2.29 17.28
C ALA A 134 -1.32 1.37 18.48
N LEU A 135 -0.33 0.46 18.40
CA LEU A 135 -0.06 -0.50 19.48
C LEU A 135 0.48 0.26 20.69
N GLU A 136 -0.25 0.24 21.79
CA GLU A 136 0.10 0.95 23.03
C GLU A 136 0.55 -0.02 24.13
N TRP A 137 0.00 -1.24 24.13
CA TRP A 137 0.21 -2.22 25.19
C TRP A 137 0.62 -3.59 24.65
N VAL A 138 1.69 -4.14 25.22
CA VAL A 138 2.16 -5.51 24.97
C VAL A 138 1.90 -6.35 26.22
N ASP A 139 1.20 -7.46 26.04
CA ASP A 139 0.76 -8.35 27.11
C ASP A 139 1.94 -8.99 27.84
N SER A 140 1.87 -9.02 29.17
CA SER A 140 2.90 -9.56 30.06
C SER A 140 3.15 -11.08 29.89
N SER A 141 2.16 -11.80 29.35
CA SER A 141 2.27 -13.23 28.97
C SER A 141 3.39 -13.51 27.96
N ILE A 142 3.94 -12.48 27.31
CA ILE A 142 5.13 -12.63 26.46
C ILE A 142 6.28 -13.32 27.19
N GLY A 143 6.43 -13.11 28.51
CA GLY A 143 7.45 -13.78 29.32
C GLY A 143 7.24 -15.29 29.52
N LEU A 144 6.07 -15.81 29.20
CA LEU A 144 5.78 -17.26 29.25
C LEU A 144 6.37 -18.00 28.03
N LEU A 145 6.77 -17.28 26.98
CA LEU A 145 7.21 -17.85 25.70
C LEU A 145 8.67 -18.36 25.75
N LYS A 146 8.88 -19.51 26.39
CA LYS A 146 10.21 -20.13 26.58
C LYS A 146 10.98 -20.45 25.28
N ALA A 147 10.30 -20.49 24.14
CA ALA A 147 10.90 -20.78 22.83
C ALA A 147 11.15 -19.53 21.96
N LEU A 148 10.77 -18.33 22.42
CA LEU A 148 10.81 -17.11 21.62
C LEU A 148 12.25 -16.66 21.38
N LYS A 149 12.65 -16.57 20.10
CA LYS A 149 13.99 -16.20 19.64
C LYS A 149 14.04 -14.80 19.02
N HIS A 150 12.98 -14.37 18.34
CA HIS A 150 12.98 -13.12 17.58
C HIS A 150 11.72 -12.31 17.87
N VAL A 151 11.89 -11.03 18.24
CA VAL A 151 10.82 -10.06 18.43
C VAL A 151 11.13 -8.80 17.64
N ASP A 152 10.25 -8.46 16.69
CA ASP A 152 10.35 -7.23 15.88
C ASP A 152 9.14 -6.34 16.14
N MET A 153 9.36 -5.17 16.71
CA MET A 153 8.38 -4.12 17.04
C MET A 153 8.78 -2.78 16.43
N ARG A 154 9.57 -2.79 15.33
CA ARG A 154 10.05 -1.55 14.70
C ARG A 154 8.87 -0.68 14.26
N ASP A 155 8.98 0.64 14.42
CA ASP A 155 7.95 1.64 14.11
C ASP A 155 6.60 1.46 14.84
N CYS A 156 6.56 0.76 15.99
CA CYS A 156 5.37 0.72 16.87
C CYS A 156 5.25 2.02 17.70
N ARG A 157 4.75 3.09 17.07
CA ARG A 157 4.74 4.45 17.62
C ARG A 157 3.84 4.69 18.84
N GLY A 158 3.00 3.73 19.25
CA GLY A 158 2.19 3.81 20.46
C GLY A 158 2.83 3.19 21.70
N VAL A 159 3.82 2.30 21.54
CA VAL A 159 4.34 1.48 22.66
C VAL A 159 5.26 2.31 23.54
N ARG A 160 4.74 2.80 24.67
CA ARG A 160 5.49 3.66 25.60
C ARG A 160 6.27 2.88 26.67
N LYS A 161 5.84 1.67 27.01
CA LYS A 161 6.50 0.78 27.97
C LYS A 161 6.37 -0.66 27.50
N LEU A 162 7.44 -1.44 27.63
CA LEU A 162 7.43 -2.89 27.42
C LEU A 162 7.24 -3.62 28.76
N PRO A 163 6.59 -4.79 28.78
CA PRO A 163 6.41 -5.58 29.99
C PRO A 163 7.76 -6.06 30.54
N GLU A 164 7.95 -5.96 31.85
CA GLU A 164 9.19 -6.39 32.54
C GLU A 164 9.47 -7.89 32.33
N GLN A 165 8.40 -8.68 32.15
CA GLN A 165 8.44 -10.11 31.84
C GLN A 165 9.17 -10.41 30.53
N LEU A 166 9.24 -9.49 29.57
CA LEU A 166 10.04 -9.65 28.35
C LEU A 166 11.51 -9.93 28.69
N GLY A 167 12.01 -9.31 29.76
CA GLY A 167 13.39 -9.50 30.22
C GLY A 167 13.70 -10.90 30.73
N SER A 168 12.69 -11.74 30.98
CA SER A 168 12.85 -13.11 31.49
C SER A 168 13.08 -14.17 30.40
N LEU A 169 13.04 -13.79 29.12
CA LEU A 169 13.09 -14.72 27.98
C LEU A 169 14.49 -15.31 27.74
N GLU A 170 14.69 -16.56 28.13
CA GLU A 170 16.00 -17.24 28.03
C GLU A 170 16.40 -17.69 26.62
N ALA A 171 15.44 -17.80 25.70
CA ALA A 171 15.67 -18.22 24.32
C ALA A 171 15.86 -17.06 23.32
N LEU A 172 15.63 -15.81 23.75
CA LEU A 172 15.61 -14.64 22.88
C LEU A 172 17.01 -14.38 22.32
N THR A 173 17.14 -14.28 20.99
CA THR A 173 18.38 -13.99 20.25
C THR A 173 18.33 -12.62 19.57
N GLU A 174 17.16 -12.13 19.19
CA GLU A 174 16.99 -10.85 18.48
C GLU A 174 15.81 -10.06 19.02
N LEU A 175 16.05 -8.81 19.42
CA LEU A 175 15.04 -7.84 19.84
C LEU A 175 15.20 -6.54 19.05
N LEU A 176 14.24 -6.24 18.18
CA LEU A 176 14.22 -5.06 17.32
C LEU A 176 13.05 -4.17 17.71
N ILE A 177 13.30 -2.98 18.23
CA ILE A 177 12.30 -2.03 18.75
C ILE A 177 12.51 -0.62 18.18
N ASP A 178 13.18 -0.50 17.03
CA ASP A 178 13.51 0.77 16.40
C ASP A 178 12.27 1.67 16.20
N GLY A 179 12.38 2.99 16.34
CA GLY A 179 11.28 3.91 16.08
C GLY A 179 10.11 3.85 17.08
N THR A 180 10.30 3.21 18.25
CA THR A 180 9.29 3.15 19.33
C THR A 180 9.51 4.26 20.38
N PRO A 181 8.45 4.81 21.01
CA PRO A 181 8.58 5.88 22.00
C PRO A 181 8.82 5.34 23.43
N ILE A 182 9.52 4.20 23.57
CA ILE A 182 9.80 3.59 24.87
C ILE A 182 10.75 4.44 25.71
N TYR A 183 10.57 4.43 27.04
CA TYR A 183 11.45 5.16 27.95
C TYR A 183 12.65 4.34 28.44
N GLU A 184 12.47 3.03 28.58
CA GLU A 184 13.45 2.07 29.11
C GLU A 184 13.23 0.70 28.44
N ILE A 185 14.32 -0.04 28.25
CA ILE A 185 14.29 -1.43 27.76
C ILE A 185 14.30 -2.37 28.97
N PRO A 186 13.33 -3.29 29.12
CA PRO A 186 13.24 -4.20 30.26
C PRO A 186 14.31 -5.31 30.15
N ILE A 187 15.55 -5.00 30.52
CA ILE A 187 16.65 -5.96 30.53
C ILE A 187 16.72 -6.67 31.89
N SER A 188 16.78 -8.00 31.88
CA SER A 188 16.99 -8.81 33.09
C SER A 188 18.00 -9.93 32.82
N LYS A 189 18.42 -10.63 33.88
CA LYS A 189 19.34 -11.78 33.81
C LYS A 189 18.82 -12.96 33.00
N GLY A 190 17.54 -12.96 32.59
CA GLY A 190 16.93 -14.01 31.79
C GLY A 190 17.44 -14.06 30.34
N MET A 191 17.70 -12.93 29.69
CA MET A 191 18.03 -12.83 28.24
C MET A 191 19.47 -13.26 27.87
N LYS A 192 19.93 -14.40 28.39
CA LYS A 192 21.32 -14.88 28.28
C LYS A 192 21.78 -15.23 26.86
N LYS A 193 20.85 -15.42 25.92
CA LYS A 193 21.12 -15.80 24.52
C LYS A 193 20.99 -14.64 23.54
N LEU A 194 20.68 -13.42 24.00
CA LEU A 194 20.44 -12.28 23.12
C LEU A 194 21.72 -11.95 22.35
N GLU A 195 21.65 -11.89 21.03
CA GLU A 195 22.75 -11.57 20.12
C GLU A 195 22.57 -10.18 19.48
N ILE A 196 21.33 -9.77 19.20
CA ILE A 196 21.03 -8.47 18.57
C ILE A 196 19.97 -7.74 19.41
N LEU A 197 20.31 -6.52 19.83
CA LEU A 197 19.38 -5.56 20.43
C LEU A 197 19.44 -4.27 19.61
N SER A 198 18.37 -3.97 18.88
CA SER A 198 18.24 -2.75 18.08
C SER A 198 17.10 -1.90 18.61
N ALA A 199 17.39 -0.68 19.03
CA ALA A 199 16.43 0.33 19.47
C ALA A 199 16.73 1.68 18.81
N ASN A 200 17.15 1.67 17.53
CA ASN A 200 17.45 2.88 16.78
C ASN A 200 16.21 3.79 16.69
N ASN A 201 16.36 5.11 16.62
CA ASN A 201 15.27 6.08 16.51
C ASN A 201 14.24 6.00 17.66
N CYS A 202 14.63 5.46 18.84
CA CYS A 202 13.81 5.50 20.04
C CYS A 202 13.98 6.84 20.77
N LEU A 203 13.28 7.87 20.30
CA LEU A 203 13.47 9.27 20.71
C LEU A 203 13.19 9.55 22.20
N ARG A 204 12.47 8.65 22.91
CA ARG A 204 12.15 8.79 24.34
C ARG A 204 12.99 7.91 25.25
N LEU A 205 13.82 7.03 24.68
CA LEU A 205 14.66 6.11 25.44
C LEU A 205 15.70 6.93 26.18
N ASN A 206 15.60 7.01 27.51
CA ASN A 206 16.45 7.91 28.29
C ASN A 206 17.53 7.18 29.10
N ARG A 207 17.38 5.87 29.32
CA ARG A 207 18.29 5.04 30.13
C ARG A 207 18.36 3.61 29.59
N ILE A 208 19.55 3.02 29.69
CA ILE A 208 19.80 1.58 29.61
C ILE A 208 20.09 1.08 31.03
N PRO A 209 19.40 0.03 31.53
CA PRO A 209 19.60 -0.44 32.90
C PRO A 209 20.95 -1.14 33.09
N GLU A 210 21.48 -1.11 34.32
CA GLU A 210 22.73 -1.81 34.71
C GLU A 210 22.70 -3.32 34.43
N SER A 211 21.52 -3.92 34.32
CA SER A 211 21.36 -5.32 33.94
C SER A 211 21.83 -5.65 32.52
N VAL A 212 22.09 -4.66 31.64
CA VAL A 212 22.62 -4.87 30.28
C VAL A 212 23.91 -5.70 30.27
N GLY A 213 24.80 -5.53 31.24
CA GLY A 213 26.04 -6.32 31.32
C GLY A 213 25.84 -7.83 31.48
N SER A 214 24.63 -8.28 31.85
CA SER A 214 24.30 -9.71 31.90
C SER A 214 24.14 -10.36 30.52
N LEU A 215 24.03 -9.57 29.45
CA LEU A 215 23.83 -10.03 28.07
C LEU A 215 25.15 -10.44 27.40
N ILE A 216 25.89 -11.37 28.02
CA ILE A 216 27.26 -11.75 27.61
C ILE A 216 27.38 -12.33 26.18
N LYS A 217 26.27 -12.70 25.55
CA LYS A 217 26.18 -13.19 24.15
C LYS A 217 25.84 -12.11 23.13
N LEU A 218 25.54 -10.88 23.57
CA LEU A 218 25.15 -9.78 22.71
C LEU A 218 26.29 -9.44 21.77
N LYS A 219 26.02 -9.46 20.46
CA LYS A 219 26.94 -9.12 19.36
C LYS A 219 26.66 -7.73 18.84
N GLN A 220 25.40 -7.31 18.75
CA GLN A 220 25.03 -6.00 18.23
C GLN A 220 24.13 -5.27 19.23
N LEU A 221 24.55 -4.07 19.62
CA LEU A 221 23.77 -3.12 20.40
C LEU A 221 23.61 -1.84 19.57
N LEU A 222 22.44 -1.67 18.95
CA LEU A 222 22.15 -0.56 18.05
C LEU A 222 21.18 0.42 18.72
N LEU A 223 21.63 1.63 18.97
CA LEU A 223 20.94 2.71 19.69
C LEU A 223 21.13 4.06 18.96
N ALA A 224 21.21 4.01 17.63
CA ALA A 224 21.30 5.22 16.80
C ALA A 224 20.03 6.07 16.94
N ASP A 225 20.08 7.39 16.73
CA ASP A 225 18.92 8.31 16.80
C ASP A 225 18.14 8.23 18.13
N CYS A 226 18.84 7.96 19.25
CA CYS A 226 18.28 7.95 20.60
C CYS A 226 18.67 9.21 21.38
N ASP A 227 18.12 10.35 21.00
CA ASP A 227 18.48 11.70 21.46
C ASP A 227 18.35 11.86 22.99
N ALA A 228 17.38 11.18 23.60
CA ALA A 228 17.10 11.25 25.03
C ALA A 228 18.05 10.38 25.89
N LEU A 229 18.78 9.44 25.27
CA LEU A 229 19.66 8.51 25.98
C LEU A 229 20.97 9.22 26.32
N THR A 230 21.10 9.70 27.55
CA THR A 230 22.23 10.59 27.92
C THR A 230 23.46 9.87 28.47
N LYS A 231 23.32 8.62 28.95
CA LYS A 231 24.38 7.83 29.58
C LYS A 231 24.18 6.34 29.32
N LEU A 232 25.30 5.61 29.23
CA LEU A 232 25.33 4.14 29.28
C LEU A 232 25.88 3.67 30.65
N PRO A 233 25.39 2.54 31.19
CA PRO A 233 25.91 1.98 32.45
C PRO A 233 27.30 1.37 32.28
N ASP A 234 28.09 1.34 33.36
CA ASP A 234 29.43 0.72 33.36
C ASP A 234 29.37 -0.80 33.13
N SER A 235 28.22 -1.43 33.31
CA SER A 235 28.05 -2.84 32.99
C SER A 235 28.11 -3.17 31.49
N VAL A 236 28.01 -2.19 30.57
CA VAL A 236 28.20 -2.41 29.12
C VAL A 236 29.56 -3.04 28.82
N GLY A 237 30.61 -2.73 29.59
CA GLY A 237 31.92 -3.37 29.45
C GLY A 237 31.96 -4.86 29.81
N GLN A 238 30.86 -5.45 30.29
CA GLN A 238 30.74 -6.89 30.56
C GLN A 238 30.25 -7.69 29.33
N LEU A 239 29.88 -7.01 28.23
CA LEU A 239 29.36 -7.61 27.00
C LEU A 239 30.46 -8.29 26.15
N SER A 240 31.12 -9.32 26.67
CA SER A 240 32.27 -10.04 26.06
C SER A 240 32.07 -10.66 24.66
N SER A 241 30.87 -10.55 24.07
CA SER A 241 30.60 -10.98 22.70
C SER A 241 30.27 -9.82 21.75
N LEU A 242 30.28 -8.57 22.24
CA LEU A 242 29.84 -7.41 21.48
C LEU A 242 30.81 -7.14 20.34
N VAL A 243 30.28 -7.12 19.13
CA VAL A 243 30.96 -6.84 17.86
C VAL A 243 30.60 -5.44 17.39
N GLU A 244 29.35 -5.01 17.55
CA GLU A 244 28.87 -3.70 17.10
C GLU A 244 28.15 -2.97 18.23
N LEU A 245 28.59 -1.75 18.52
CA LEU A 245 27.91 -0.77 19.36
C LEU A 245 27.61 0.47 18.52
N ASN A 246 26.36 0.68 18.16
CA ASN A 246 25.93 1.86 17.42
C ASN A 246 25.18 2.83 18.34
N LEU A 247 25.68 4.05 18.42
CA LEU A 247 25.23 5.19 19.23
C LEU A 247 25.10 6.45 18.36
N GLU A 248 25.05 6.31 17.03
CA GLU A 248 25.01 7.42 16.08
C GLU A 248 23.82 8.34 16.39
N ARG A 249 24.02 9.67 16.46
CA ARG A 249 22.95 10.62 16.82
C ARG A 249 22.22 10.32 18.15
N SER A 250 22.80 9.54 19.07
CA SER A 250 22.29 9.40 20.44
C SER A 250 22.70 10.60 21.34
N GLY A 251 22.01 10.77 22.46
CA GLY A 251 22.35 11.78 23.47
C GLY A 251 23.53 11.40 24.38
N VAL A 252 24.18 10.25 24.15
CA VAL A 252 25.13 9.66 25.11
C VAL A 252 26.36 10.55 25.21
N THR A 253 26.57 11.10 26.40
CA THR A 253 27.64 12.08 26.63
C THR A 253 28.96 11.48 27.12
N HIS A 254 28.93 10.25 27.61
CA HIS A 254 30.08 9.58 28.21
C HIS A 254 30.02 8.08 27.91
N LEU A 255 31.14 7.50 27.48
CA LEU A 255 31.28 6.05 27.38
C LEU A 255 31.66 5.46 28.75
N PRO A 256 31.20 4.24 29.05
CA PRO A 256 31.48 3.58 30.32
C PRO A 256 32.98 3.30 30.46
N ARG A 257 33.52 3.43 31.68
CA ARG A 257 34.97 3.29 31.94
C ARG A 257 35.50 1.89 31.60
N THR A 258 34.60 0.92 31.60
CA THR A 258 34.82 -0.50 31.34
C THR A 258 34.77 -0.88 29.86
N LEU A 259 34.50 0.07 28.93
CA LEU A 259 34.39 -0.23 27.50
C LEU A 259 35.64 -0.92 26.93
N GLY A 260 36.82 -0.62 27.49
CA GLY A 260 38.09 -1.26 27.13
C GLY A 260 38.15 -2.78 27.38
N ASN A 261 37.18 -3.35 28.10
CA ASN A 261 37.06 -4.77 28.37
C ASN A 261 36.38 -5.56 27.23
N LEU A 262 35.88 -4.90 26.18
CA LEU A 262 35.16 -5.52 25.06
C LEU A 262 36.10 -6.00 23.94
N ASP A 263 36.88 -7.03 24.22
CA ASP A 263 37.88 -7.65 23.33
C ASP A 263 37.40 -8.02 21.91
N LYS A 264 36.10 -8.26 21.70
CA LYS A 264 35.51 -8.59 20.38
C LYS A 264 34.87 -7.42 19.64
N LEU A 265 34.91 -6.21 20.19
CA LEU A 265 34.25 -5.06 19.57
C LEU A 265 34.97 -4.67 18.26
N GLU A 266 34.26 -4.80 17.15
CA GLU A 266 34.73 -4.49 15.79
C GLU A 266 34.13 -3.21 15.24
N VAL A 267 32.95 -2.78 15.68
CA VAL A 267 32.26 -1.58 15.17
C VAL A 267 31.78 -0.75 16.36
N LEU A 268 32.28 0.47 16.49
CA LEU A 268 31.70 1.49 17.37
C LEU A 268 31.26 2.67 16.53
N ALA A 269 29.95 2.77 16.26
CA ALA A 269 29.34 3.89 15.54
C ALA A 269 28.78 4.90 16.55
N GLY A 270 29.02 6.19 16.37
CA GLY A 270 28.62 7.23 17.32
C GLY A 270 28.97 8.62 16.82
N ALA A 271 28.08 9.59 17.01
CA ALA A 271 28.41 10.99 16.71
C ALA A 271 29.33 11.51 17.83
N PHE A 272 30.62 11.70 17.53
CA PHE A 272 31.64 12.16 18.49
C PHE A 272 31.34 13.50 19.18
N ALA A 273 30.33 14.23 18.70
CA ALA A 273 29.76 15.45 19.26
C ALA A 273 29.40 15.41 20.76
N SER A 274 29.04 14.24 21.30
CA SER A 274 28.51 14.13 22.66
C SER A 274 29.48 13.45 23.65
N ILE A 275 30.40 12.59 23.21
CA ILE A 275 31.21 11.72 24.09
C ILE A 275 32.46 12.46 24.59
N TRP A 276 32.40 13.14 25.75
CA TRP A 276 33.48 14.04 26.20
C TRP A 276 34.66 13.38 26.92
N ILE A 277 34.63 12.07 27.20
CA ILE A 277 35.73 11.38 27.90
C ILE A 277 35.81 9.93 27.42
N VAL A 278 36.95 9.56 26.81
CA VAL A 278 37.29 8.18 26.47
C VAL A 278 37.98 7.52 27.66
N PRO A 279 37.64 6.27 28.02
CA PRO A 279 38.29 5.57 29.13
C PRO A 279 39.81 5.39 28.92
N ASN A 280 40.60 5.56 29.98
CA ASN A 280 42.07 5.44 29.93
C ASN A 280 42.61 4.06 29.51
N ASN A 281 41.74 3.03 29.39
CA ASN A 281 42.10 1.62 29.19
C ASN A 281 41.63 1.02 27.84
N LEU A 282 41.76 1.73 26.70
CA LEU A 282 41.45 1.15 25.37
C LEU A 282 42.46 0.09 24.87
N ARG A 283 43.49 -0.28 25.66
CA ARG A 283 44.50 -1.29 25.27
C ARG A 283 43.93 -2.67 24.94
N GLY A 284 42.72 -3.00 25.40
CA GLY A 284 42.05 -4.28 25.15
C GLY A 284 41.23 -4.38 23.86
N LEU A 285 41.00 -3.27 23.13
CA LEU A 285 40.15 -3.22 21.93
C LEU A 285 40.99 -3.33 20.65
N SER A 286 41.66 -4.46 20.43
CA SER A 286 42.58 -4.65 19.30
C SER A 286 41.90 -4.73 17.92
N ASN A 287 40.57 -4.96 17.87
CA ASN A 287 39.81 -5.25 16.65
C ASN A 287 38.87 -4.13 16.18
N LEU A 288 38.87 -2.97 16.86
CA LEU A 288 37.86 -1.91 16.70
C LEU A 288 38.00 -1.12 15.38
N ARG A 289 36.91 -1.06 14.61
CA ARG A 289 36.64 -0.15 13.47
C ARG A 289 35.58 0.87 13.91
N MET A 290 35.69 2.12 13.46
CA MET A 290 34.73 3.19 13.75
C MET A 290 34.03 3.55 12.43
N GLU A 291 32.72 3.30 12.30
CA GLU A 291 31.97 3.56 11.06
C GLU A 291 31.24 4.92 11.08
N ARG A 292 31.02 5.50 9.89
CA ARG A 292 30.22 6.72 9.66
C ARG A 292 29.03 6.45 8.76
N SER A 293 27.88 7.06 9.07
CA SER A 293 26.71 7.05 8.18
C SER A 293 26.32 8.48 7.72
N HIS A 294 25.67 8.57 6.56
CA HIS A 294 25.49 9.78 5.75
C HIS A 294 24.15 10.54 5.99
N LEU A 295 24.24 11.88 6.02
CA LEU A 295 23.29 12.94 5.61
C LEU A 295 22.05 13.33 6.50
N ARG A 296 22.17 14.43 7.26
CA ARG A 296 21.61 15.79 6.95
C ARG A 296 21.81 16.78 8.11
N MET A 297 22.33 17.95 7.73
CA MET A 297 22.57 19.20 8.48
C MET A 297 21.63 19.49 9.66
N GLY A 298 22.20 19.53 10.87
CA GLY A 298 21.66 20.18 12.07
C GLY A 298 22.83 20.70 12.90
N LYS A 299 22.80 21.98 13.25
CA LYS A 299 23.95 22.79 13.69
C LYS A 299 24.54 22.38 15.05
N ARG A 300 25.87 22.50 15.12
CA ARG A 300 26.80 22.60 16.27
C ARG A 300 27.04 21.34 17.09
N THR A 301 28.29 20.87 17.07
CA THR A 301 28.99 20.30 18.23
C THR A 301 30.49 20.23 17.95
N PRO A 302 31.34 20.38 18.99
CA PRO A 302 32.79 20.40 18.85
C PRO A 302 33.42 19.05 19.25
N ALA A 303 34.66 18.94 18.80
CA ALA A 303 35.84 18.52 19.55
C ALA A 303 36.13 17.07 20.11
N TYR A 304 37.17 16.44 19.54
CA TYR A 304 38.18 15.41 19.93
C TYR A 304 37.80 13.93 20.05
N ILE A 305 38.65 13.04 19.49
CA ILE A 305 39.66 12.25 20.25
C ILE A 305 40.80 11.77 19.32
N SER A 306 42.01 12.34 19.41
CA SER A 306 43.24 11.53 19.27
C SER A 306 44.11 11.69 20.52
N ARG A 307 44.81 10.63 20.91
CA ARG A 307 45.02 10.14 22.30
C ARG A 307 46.09 10.86 23.16
N PHE A 308 45.92 10.67 24.48
CA PHE A 308 46.81 10.86 25.65
C PHE A 308 47.09 12.28 26.18
N SER A 309 46.49 12.53 27.36
CA SER A 309 46.85 13.41 28.48
C SER A 309 47.43 14.82 28.21
N HIS A 310 46.58 15.82 28.44
CA HIS A 310 46.82 17.20 28.90
C HIS A 310 48.22 17.50 29.50
N PRO A 311 48.79 18.72 29.33
CA PRO A 311 48.06 19.96 29.61
C PRO A 311 48.30 21.18 28.69
N GLN A 312 47.23 21.98 28.64
CA GLN A 312 47.14 23.45 28.58
C GLN A 312 47.99 24.25 27.58
N ASN A 313 47.23 25.01 26.77
CA ASN A 313 47.57 26.26 26.09
C ASN A 313 48.68 26.21 25.02
N GLY A 314 48.24 26.42 23.78
CA GLY A 314 49.06 27.04 22.73
C GLY A 314 50.02 26.11 22.01
N VAL A 315 49.88 26.06 20.68
CA VAL A 315 50.93 25.72 19.69
C VAL A 315 51.75 24.47 20.03
N GLY A 316 51.31 23.29 19.57
CA GLY A 316 52.02 22.04 19.81
C GLY A 316 53.02 21.68 18.71
N ASN A 317 54.28 22.06 18.89
CA ASN A 317 55.42 21.38 18.26
C ASN A 317 55.42 19.90 18.71
N PHE A 318 55.25 18.96 17.78
CA PHE A 318 55.54 17.55 18.04
C PHE A 318 57.06 17.37 18.06
N PHE A 319 57.68 17.21 19.23
CA PHE A 319 58.76 16.26 19.54
C PHE A 319 59.46 16.64 20.85
N VAL A 320 59.27 15.84 21.90
CA VAL A 320 60.30 15.61 22.92
C VAL A 320 60.35 14.12 23.25
N THR A 321 61.39 13.48 22.69
CA THR A 321 62.10 12.27 23.13
C THR A 321 61.30 11.16 23.84
N TYR A 322 60.80 10.20 23.06
CA TYR A 322 61.08 8.79 23.36
C TYR A 322 61.53 8.11 22.07
N SER A 323 62.80 7.71 22.06
CA SER A 323 63.32 6.74 21.11
C SER A 323 62.52 5.46 21.25
N VAL A 324 61.60 5.20 20.33
CA VAL A 324 61.18 3.83 20.06
C VAL A 324 62.25 3.24 19.15
N LYS A 325 63.31 2.68 19.76
CA LYS A 325 64.06 1.63 19.09
C LYS A 325 63.05 0.55 18.73
N SER A 326 62.81 0.34 17.44
CA SER A 326 62.13 -0.85 16.98
C SER A 326 63.02 -2.06 17.30
N PRO A 327 62.42 -3.13 17.82
CA PRO A 327 62.68 -4.43 17.24
C PRO A 327 61.36 -4.93 16.67
N GLY A 328 61.27 -4.92 15.34
CA GLY A 328 60.16 -5.48 14.59
C GLY A 328 59.24 -4.43 13.97
N SER A 329 59.52 -4.10 12.70
CA SER A 329 58.51 -3.88 11.65
C SER A 329 57.10 -3.50 12.17
N SER A 330 56.83 -2.21 12.36
CA SER A 330 55.45 -1.75 12.47
C SER A 330 54.77 -1.94 11.11
N MET A 331 54.07 -3.07 10.94
CA MET A 331 53.21 -3.40 9.80
C MET A 331 51.94 -2.51 9.77
N LEU A 332 52.09 -1.21 10.02
CA LEU A 332 50.97 -0.29 10.05
C LEU A 332 50.65 0.09 8.62
N THR A 333 49.71 -0.66 8.06
CA THR A 333 49.35 -0.69 6.64
C THR A 333 48.21 0.28 6.31
N LEU A 334 47.38 0.59 7.29
CA LEU A 334 46.25 1.52 7.22
C LEU A 334 46.25 2.46 8.42
N LEU A 335 46.01 3.75 8.19
CA LEU A 335 45.91 4.78 9.21
C LEU A 335 44.58 5.55 9.05
N ASP A 336 43.61 5.29 9.93
CA ASP A 336 42.32 5.97 9.95
C ASP A 336 42.28 7.02 11.08
N LEU A 337 42.12 8.27 10.69
CA LEU A 337 42.03 9.48 11.51
C LEU A 337 40.63 10.11 11.42
N SER A 338 39.62 9.34 11.02
CA SER A 338 38.25 9.84 10.86
C SER A 338 37.57 10.13 12.20
N GLY A 339 36.91 11.28 12.33
CA GLY A 339 36.09 11.64 13.50
C GLY A 339 36.84 12.36 14.63
N LEU A 340 38.07 12.79 14.39
CA LEU A 340 38.88 13.57 15.32
C LEU A 340 38.38 15.02 15.39
N VAL A 341 37.37 15.26 16.23
CA VAL A 341 36.54 16.47 16.15
C VAL A 341 37.21 17.81 16.53
N ASP A 342 38.47 17.85 16.96
CA ASP A 342 39.30 19.09 16.96
C ASP A 342 40.77 18.85 16.66
N LEU A 343 41.03 17.81 15.86
CA LEU A 343 42.20 17.87 14.98
C LEU A 343 41.99 19.00 13.96
N LYS A 344 42.47 20.20 14.30
CA LYS A 344 42.40 21.40 13.43
C LYS A 344 43.56 21.44 12.44
N GLU A 345 44.71 20.93 12.84
CA GLU A 345 45.95 20.88 12.06
C GLU A 345 46.61 19.51 12.29
N LEU A 346 47.15 18.90 11.24
CA LEU A 346 47.92 17.66 11.31
C LEU A 346 49.29 17.88 10.65
N GLU A 347 50.36 17.79 11.45
CA GLU A 347 51.74 17.87 10.98
C GLU A 347 52.40 16.47 11.03
N ILE A 348 52.81 15.97 9.86
CA ILE A 348 53.34 14.60 9.68
C ILE A 348 54.89 14.62 9.83
N ALA A 349 55.40 15.14 10.95
CA ALA A 349 56.84 15.22 11.17
C ALA A 349 57.47 13.88 11.65
N GLY A 350 56.69 12.97 12.25
CA GLY A 350 57.15 11.70 12.82
C GLY A 350 56.71 10.40 12.15
N LEU A 351 55.83 10.49 11.14
CA LEU A 351 55.29 9.32 10.42
C LEU A 351 56.11 8.97 9.16
N ALA A 352 57.15 9.74 8.84
CA ALA A 352 58.01 9.54 7.67
C ALA A 352 58.71 8.17 7.63
N ASN A 353 58.79 7.46 8.77
CA ASN A 353 59.38 6.12 8.87
C ASN A 353 58.37 4.97 8.66
N LEU A 354 57.10 5.26 8.37
CA LEU A 354 56.06 4.24 8.12
C LEU A 354 56.07 3.76 6.66
N ILE A 355 57.15 3.07 6.28
CA ILE A 355 57.41 2.60 4.90
C ILE A 355 56.34 1.59 4.41
N SER A 356 55.56 1.00 5.32
CA SER A 356 54.51 0.01 5.02
C SER A 356 53.08 0.57 4.92
N LEU A 357 52.89 1.88 5.12
CA LEU A 357 51.56 2.51 5.11
C LEU A 357 51.07 2.70 3.67
N TYR A 358 50.02 1.97 3.28
CA TYR A 358 49.44 2.03 1.93
C TYR A 358 48.06 2.68 1.87
N SER A 359 47.34 2.82 2.98
CA SER A 359 46.04 3.50 3.03
C SER A 359 45.96 4.50 4.17
N MET A 360 45.43 5.69 3.90
CA MET A 360 45.17 6.72 4.90
C MET A 360 43.76 7.27 4.71
N GLU A 361 42.98 7.29 5.78
CA GLU A 361 41.57 7.70 5.78
C GLU A 361 41.35 8.79 6.84
N ILE A 362 40.81 9.95 6.45
CA ILE A 362 40.60 11.14 7.28
C ILE A 362 39.23 11.71 6.94
N ARG A 363 38.19 11.24 7.62
CA ARG A 363 36.82 11.65 7.32
C ARG A 363 36.25 12.51 8.46
N ASP A 364 35.22 13.37 8.24
CA ASP A 364 34.54 14.28 9.21
C ASP A 364 35.43 14.77 10.37
N CYS A 365 36.57 15.36 10.04
CA CYS A 365 37.44 16.06 10.99
C CYS A 365 37.40 17.55 10.65
N PRO A 366 37.36 18.49 11.61
CA PRO A 366 37.46 19.92 11.29
C PRO A 366 38.91 20.33 10.98
N ILE A 367 39.67 19.42 10.37
CA ILE A 367 41.04 19.66 9.94
C ILE A 367 41.00 20.69 8.81
N ALA A 368 41.67 21.81 9.05
CA ALA A 368 41.77 22.92 8.11
C ALA A 368 43.09 22.85 7.31
N MET A 369 44.15 22.31 7.93
CA MET A 369 45.50 22.21 7.38
C MET A 369 46.06 20.79 7.54
N LEU A 370 46.56 20.25 6.43
CA LEU A 370 47.18 18.92 6.32
C LEU A 370 48.58 19.14 5.76
N ASP A 371 49.63 19.05 6.57
CA ASP A 371 51.01 19.31 6.13
C ASP A 371 51.94 18.10 6.38
N GLY A 372 52.89 17.90 5.47
CA GLY A 372 53.85 16.80 5.53
C GLY A 372 53.37 15.47 4.93
N LEU A 373 52.22 15.45 4.25
CA LEU A 373 51.73 14.26 3.51
C LEU A 373 52.72 13.83 2.42
N GLU A 374 53.52 14.76 1.87
CA GLU A 374 54.50 14.48 0.83
C GLU A 374 55.62 13.50 1.26
N LYS A 375 55.73 13.18 2.56
CA LYS A 375 56.72 12.23 3.10
C LYS A 375 56.25 10.76 3.08
N LEU A 376 54.99 10.48 2.77
CA LEU A 376 54.39 9.13 2.82
C LEU A 376 54.41 8.41 1.46
N GLU A 377 55.58 8.26 0.84
CA GLU A 377 55.73 7.80 -0.56
C GLU A 377 55.16 6.38 -0.88
N SER A 378 54.91 5.56 0.14
CA SER A 378 54.29 4.23 0.01
C SER A 378 52.77 4.25 -0.17
N LEU A 379 52.12 5.41 -0.02
CA LEU A 379 50.66 5.51 -0.01
C LEU A 379 50.04 5.19 -1.38
N ILE A 380 49.01 4.33 -1.36
CA ILE A 380 48.23 3.90 -2.52
C ILE A 380 46.82 4.49 -2.47
N ILE A 381 46.23 4.61 -1.27
CA ILE A 381 44.88 5.12 -1.06
C ILE A 381 44.94 6.30 -0.09
N LEU A 382 44.36 7.43 -0.50
CA LEU A 382 44.15 8.61 0.34
C LEU A 382 42.68 9.01 0.29
N SER A 383 41.98 8.91 1.42
CA SER A 383 40.61 9.39 1.59
C SER A 383 40.60 10.51 2.63
N VAL A 384 40.25 11.72 2.23
CA VAL A 384 40.08 12.89 3.09
C VAL A 384 38.67 13.44 2.85
N THR A 385 37.64 13.01 3.57
CA THR A 385 36.25 13.36 3.24
C THR A 385 35.52 14.14 4.33
N SER A 386 34.52 14.96 3.97
CA SER A 386 33.69 15.72 4.93
C SER A 386 34.48 16.57 5.93
N CYS A 387 35.70 17.00 5.60
CA CYS A 387 36.55 17.80 6.47
C CYS A 387 36.41 19.31 6.19
N ASN A 388 36.97 20.14 7.08
CA ASN A 388 37.06 21.61 6.88
C ASN A 388 38.29 22.02 6.06
N VAL A 389 38.82 21.10 5.25
CA VAL A 389 40.04 21.34 4.48
C VAL A 389 39.76 22.45 3.48
N VAL A 390 40.49 23.55 3.62
CA VAL A 390 40.39 24.69 2.68
C VAL A 390 41.25 24.43 1.44
N ARG A 391 42.37 23.72 1.62
CA ARG A 391 43.35 23.34 0.58
C ARG A 391 43.94 21.97 0.87
N LEU A 392 43.99 21.09 -0.12
CA LEU A 392 44.80 19.86 -0.02
C LEU A 392 46.30 20.21 -0.18
N PRO A 393 47.22 19.52 0.53
CA PRO A 393 48.67 19.74 0.42
C PRO A 393 49.25 19.28 -0.92
N GLU A 394 50.54 19.55 -1.12
CA GLU A 394 51.30 19.17 -2.31
C GLU A 394 51.47 17.64 -2.39
N LEU A 395 50.60 16.96 -3.16
CA LEU A 395 50.60 15.49 -3.27
C LEU A 395 51.62 14.93 -4.29
N SER A 396 52.39 15.77 -4.99
CA SER A 396 53.15 15.37 -6.20
C SER A 396 54.27 14.36 -5.94
N ARG A 397 54.68 14.19 -4.68
CA ARG A 397 55.65 13.17 -4.26
C ARG A 397 55.05 11.77 -4.08
N LEU A 398 53.72 11.66 -3.95
CA LEU A 398 53.01 10.41 -3.67
C LEU A 398 52.72 9.57 -4.93
N LYS A 399 53.78 9.22 -5.66
CA LYS A 399 53.71 8.61 -7.01
C LYS A 399 52.99 7.25 -7.09
N ASN A 400 52.75 6.59 -5.95
CA ASN A 400 52.06 5.31 -5.86
C ASN A 400 50.54 5.43 -5.67
N LEU A 401 50.01 6.65 -5.50
CA LEU A 401 48.58 6.87 -5.33
C LEU A 401 47.79 6.30 -6.50
N TRP A 402 46.77 5.54 -6.13
CA TRP A 402 45.85 4.85 -7.01
C TRP A 402 44.43 5.41 -6.87
N HIS A 403 44.02 5.69 -5.63
CA HIS A 403 42.71 6.25 -5.28
C HIS A 403 42.87 7.49 -4.41
N ILE A 404 42.22 8.57 -4.83
CA ILE A 404 42.10 9.81 -4.05
C ILE A 404 40.61 10.12 -3.89
N ASP A 405 40.14 10.18 -2.65
CA ASP A 405 38.78 10.61 -2.32
C ASP A 405 38.86 11.86 -1.45
N ALA A 406 38.47 12.99 -1.99
CA ALA A 406 38.35 14.26 -1.29
C ALA A 406 36.90 14.75 -1.23
N SER A 407 35.92 13.84 -1.27
CA SER A 407 34.50 14.17 -1.29
C SER A 407 34.00 14.86 0.00
N ASP A 408 32.87 15.56 -0.10
CA ASP A 408 32.18 16.26 1.00
C ASP A 408 33.00 17.35 1.74
N ASN A 409 34.17 17.74 1.24
CA ASN A 409 34.91 18.91 1.76
C ASN A 409 34.30 20.22 1.27
N ARG A 410 33.28 20.71 1.98
CA ARG A 410 32.48 21.85 1.54
C ARG A 410 33.23 23.18 1.49
N GLN A 411 34.31 23.32 2.25
CA GLN A 411 35.16 24.53 2.26
C GLN A 411 36.37 24.43 1.32
N LEU A 412 36.57 23.29 0.65
CA LEU A 412 37.71 23.11 -0.24
C LEU A 412 37.61 24.07 -1.42
N VAL A 413 38.52 25.04 -1.48
CA VAL A 413 38.53 26.07 -2.54
C VAL A 413 39.53 25.73 -3.65
N LYS A 414 40.62 25.04 -3.30
CA LYS A 414 41.71 24.72 -4.25
C LYS A 414 42.40 23.40 -3.90
N ILE A 415 42.75 22.65 -4.93
CA ILE A 415 43.58 21.44 -4.85
C ILE A 415 44.89 21.72 -5.61
N GLN A 416 46.04 21.47 -4.97
CA GLN A 416 47.37 21.64 -5.58
C GLN A 416 48.13 20.31 -5.56
N GLY A 417 49.19 20.20 -6.37
CA GLY A 417 50.10 19.06 -6.32
C GLY A 417 49.60 17.71 -6.84
N LEU A 418 48.63 17.69 -7.77
CA LEU A 418 48.28 16.45 -8.49
C LEU A 418 49.22 16.15 -9.68
N ASN A 419 50.23 16.99 -9.91
CA ASN A 419 51.17 16.85 -11.01
C ASN A 419 52.02 15.58 -10.81
N ASN A 420 52.31 14.85 -11.90
CA ASN A 420 53.11 13.61 -11.91
C ASN A 420 52.51 12.38 -11.18
N LEU A 421 51.21 12.39 -10.85
CA LEU A 421 50.51 11.24 -10.24
C LEU A 421 49.95 10.26 -11.28
N CYS A 422 50.82 9.66 -12.09
CA CYS A 422 50.43 8.88 -13.27
C CYS A 422 49.71 7.55 -12.99
N LYS A 423 49.66 7.08 -11.73
CA LYS A 423 48.99 5.82 -11.32
C LYS A 423 47.56 6.00 -10.81
N VAL A 424 47.11 7.23 -10.56
CA VAL A 424 45.77 7.49 -10.02
C VAL A 424 44.73 7.05 -11.04
N LYS A 425 43.84 6.14 -10.63
CA LYS A 425 42.71 5.66 -11.43
C LYS A 425 41.40 6.30 -11.05
N THR A 426 41.22 6.66 -9.78
CA THR A 426 39.95 7.15 -9.24
C THR A 426 40.18 8.43 -8.45
N LEU A 427 39.47 9.49 -8.84
CA LEU A 427 39.46 10.77 -8.14
C LEU A 427 38.01 11.16 -7.82
N ASP A 428 37.64 11.18 -6.54
CA ASP A 428 36.32 11.63 -6.08
C ASP A 428 36.44 12.98 -5.39
N LEU A 429 35.76 14.00 -5.94
CA LEU A 429 35.65 15.35 -5.41
C LEU A 429 34.20 15.73 -5.14
N SER A 430 33.27 14.76 -5.12
CA SER A 430 31.84 15.03 -5.02
C SER A 430 31.50 15.82 -3.75
N ASN A 431 30.44 16.63 -3.81
CA ASN A 431 29.98 17.50 -2.72
C ASN A 431 31.00 18.58 -2.26
N CYS A 432 32.08 18.83 -3.01
CA CYS A 432 32.98 19.98 -2.77
C CYS A 432 32.35 21.29 -3.27
N ILE A 433 31.38 21.81 -2.52
CA ILE A 433 30.53 22.91 -2.98
C ILE A 433 31.24 24.26 -3.18
N SER A 434 32.40 24.49 -2.56
CA SER A 434 33.20 25.73 -2.68
C SER A 434 34.36 25.64 -3.66
N LEU A 435 34.56 24.47 -4.28
CA LEU A 435 35.65 24.26 -5.23
C LEU A 435 35.33 25.05 -6.50
N GLY A 436 35.99 26.19 -6.70
CA GLY A 436 35.68 27.10 -7.80
C GLY A 436 36.23 26.64 -9.16
N ARG A 437 37.32 25.88 -9.16
CA ARG A 437 37.97 25.34 -10.37
C ARG A 437 38.50 23.93 -10.09
N LEU A 438 38.52 23.09 -11.12
CA LEU A 438 39.19 21.79 -11.03
C LEU A 438 40.72 21.98 -10.90
N PRO A 439 41.42 21.06 -10.21
CA PRO A 439 42.87 21.03 -10.26
C PRO A 439 43.36 20.68 -11.68
N LYS A 440 44.64 20.91 -11.95
CA LYS A 440 45.28 20.50 -13.21
C LYS A 440 45.27 18.96 -13.30
N LEU A 441 44.33 18.39 -14.06
CA LEU A 441 44.18 16.94 -14.22
C LEU A 441 44.94 16.39 -15.43
N SER A 442 45.54 17.26 -16.27
CA SER A 442 46.23 16.88 -17.50
C SER A 442 47.36 15.85 -17.31
N ASP A 443 47.96 15.80 -16.13
CA ASP A 443 49.07 14.90 -15.78
C ASP A 443 48.60 13.52 -15.22
N LEU A 444 47.28 13.30 -15.02
CA LEU A 444 46.70 12.04 -14.51
C LEU A 444 46.39 11.03 -15.63
N GLU A 445 47.43 10.51 -16.29
CA GLU A 445 47.29 9.66 -17.48
C GLU A 445 46.53 8.34 -17.28
N SER A 446 46.46 7.82 -16.04
CA SER A 446 45.75 6.56 -15.74
C SER A 446 44.31 6.74 -15.22
N LEU A 447 43.77 7.96 -15.18
CA LEU A 447 42.45 8.21 -14.60
C LEU A 447 41.34 7.49 -15.37
N GLU A 448 40.64 6.58 -14.69
CA GLU A 448 39.53 5.78 -15.21
C GLU A 448 38.15 6.29 -14.72
N MET A 449 38.11 7.01 -13.59
CA MET A 449 36.89 7.58 -13.01
C MET A 449 37.17 8.93 -12.34
N LEU A 450 36.36 9.93 -12.69
CA LEU A 450 36.29 11.25 -12.06
C LEU A 450 34.86 11.48 -11.57
N ASN A 451 34.68 11.72 -10.27
CA ASN A 451 33.39 12.07 -9.68
C ASN A 451 33.43 13.52 -9.15
N ILE A 452 32.66 14.41 -9.76
CA ILE A 452 32.54 15.83 -9.36
C ILE A 452 31.08 16.21 -9.07
N ASN A 453 30.26 15.22 -8.70
CA ASN A 453 28.85 15.41 -8.45
C ASN A 453 28.60 16.42 -7.31
N ASN A 454 27.63 17.32 -7.49
CA ASN A 454 27.22 18.34 -6.53
C ASN A 454 28.33 19.36 -6.18
N CYS A 455 29.35 19.51 -7.04
CA CYS A 455 30.32 20.59 -6.98
C CYS A 455 29.70 21.89 -7.53
N LYS A 456 29.00 22.63 -6.66
CA LYS A 456 28.17 23.77 -7.05
C LYS A 456 28.94 25.01 -7.48
N ALA A 457 30.20 25.17 -7.08
CA ALA A 457 31.01 26.35 -7.38
C ALA A 457 31.85 26.23 -8.66
N ILE A 458 32.00 25.04 -9.23
CA ILE A 458 32.78 24.84 -10.47
C ILE A 458 32.04 25.52 -11.62
N GLU A 459 32.70 26.46 -12.28
CA GLU A 459 32.17 27.20 -13.43
C GLU A 459 32.58 26.56 -14.77
N SER A 460 33.75 25.93 -14.83
CA SER A 460 34.37 25.42 -16.06
C SER A 460 35.12 24.09 -15.84
N LEU A 461 35.10 23.18 -16.83
CA LEU A 461 35.91 21.93 -16.83
C LEU A 461 37.30 22.06 -17.49
N HIS A 462 37.99 23.20 -17.37
CA HIS A 462 39.34 23.33 -17.94
C HIS A 462 40.32 22.26 -17.41
N ASP A 463 41.28 21.86 -18.25
CA ASP A 463 42.35 20.90 -17.92
C ASP A 463 41.88 19.48 -17.53
N LEU A 464 40.78 18.98 -18.11
CA LEU A 464 40.43 17.56 -18.08
C LEU A 464 41.60 16.66 -18.52
N PRO A 465 41.72 15.44 -17.98
CA PRO A 465 42.87 14.58 -18.26
C PRO A 465 42.98 14.26 -19.75
N ARG A 466 44.18 14.35 -20.32
CA ARG A 466 44.49 13.81 -21.67
C ARG A 466 44.40 12.28 -21.74
N SER A 467 44.12 11.63 -20.61
CA SER A 467 44.02 10.19 -20.46
C SER A 467 43.05 9.58 -21.45
N GLN A 468 43.55 8.65 -22.26
CA GLN A 468 42.78 7.79 -23.16
C GLN A 468 42.12 6.60 -22.42
N LYS A 469 41.94 6.67 -21.09
CA LYS A 469 41.36 5.58 -20.27
C LYS A 469 40.03 5.91 -19.62
N LEU A 470 39.64 7.19 -19.52
CA LEU A 470 38.36 7.58 -18.92
C LEU A 470 37.20 7.10 -19.80
N ARG A 471 36.41 6.14 -19.29
CA ARG A 471 35.31 5.49 -20.04
C ARG A 471 33.93 6.03 -19.68
N LYS A 472 33.76 6.58 -18.47
CA LYS A 472 32.48 7.08 -17.99
C LYS A 472 32.66 8.42 -17.27
N LEU A 473 31.80 9.38 -17.59
CA LEU A 473 31.75 10.68 -16.93
C LEU A 473 30.30 10.98 -16.54
N GLU A 474 30.07 11.21 -15.25
CA GLU A 474 28.78 11.64 -14.71
C GLU A 474 28.93 13.00 -14.05
N LEU A 475 28.15 13.97 -14.52
CA LEU A 475 28.05 15.34 -14.01
C LEU A 475 26.65 15.51 -13.42
N LYS A 476 26.52 15.48 -12.09
CA LYS A 476 25.23 15.60 -11.41
C LYS A 476 25.20 16.81 -10.50
N ALA A 477 24.17 17.66 -10.62
CA ALA A 477 23.91 18.79 -9.73
C ALA A 477 25.02 19.87 -9.65
N CYS A 478 25.80 20.05 -10.73
CA CYS A 478 26.83 21.10 -10.83
C CYS A 478 26.21 22.44 -11.26
N LYS A 479 25.67 23.18 -10.29
CA LYS A 479 24.76 24.31 -10.56
C LYS A 479 25.37 25.53 -11.26
N LYS A 480 26.65 25.85 -11.04
CA LYS A 480 27.33 26.97 -11.72
C LYS A 480 28.09 26.55 -12.97
N LEU A 481 28.15 25.26 -13.27
CA LEU A 481 28.92 24.76 -14.40
C LEU A 481 28.29 25.27 -15.69
N CYS A 482 28.95 26.21 -16.36
CA CYS A 482 28.48 26.84 -17.59
C CYS A 482 29.34 26.46 -18.80
N GLN A 483 30.61 26.10 -18.59
CA GLN A 483 31.57 25.72 -19.64
C GLN A 483 32.10 24.29 -19.44
N LEU A 484 32.11 23.48 -20.50
CA LEU A 484 32.62 22.10 -20.50
C LEU A 484 33.90 21.93 -21.34
N ASP A 485 34.71 22.98 -21.44
CA ASP A 485 35.93 22.99 -22.24
C ASP A 485 36.84 21.80 -21.93
N GLY A 486 37.43 21.18 -22.96
CA GLY A 486 38.26 19.98 -22.80
C GLY A 486 37.49 18.65 -22.78
N LEU A 487 36.15 18.66 -22.70
CA LEU A 487 35.34 17.43 -22.83
C LEU A 487 35.56 16.74 -24.19
N GLU A 488 35.77 17.53 -25.25
CA GLU A 488 36.06 17.09 -26.62
C GLU A 488 37.37 16.31 -26.78
N GLU A 489 38.28 16.36 -25.80
CA GLU A 489 39.55 15.64 -25.83
C GLU A 489 39.46 14.21 -25.27
N LEU A 490 38.34 13.82 -24.63
CA LEU A 490 38.14 12.53 -23.97
C LEU A 490 37.78 11.38 -24.95
N LYS A 491 38.64 11.10 -25.93
CA LYS A 491 38.38 10.14 -27.04
C LYS A 491 38.04 8.70 -26.60
N SER A 492 38.34 8.32 -25.35
CA SER A 492 38.02 7.00 -24.77
C SER A 492 36.63 6.88 -24.15
N LEU A 493 35.90 8.00 -24.02
CA LEU A 493 34.63 8.06 -23.30
C LEU A 493 33.57 7.20 -23.99
N GLU A 494 32.96 6.28 -23.25
CA GLU A 494 31.89 5.39 -23.72
C GLU A 494 30.51 5.82 -23.19
N GLU A 495 30.45 6.48 -22.04
CA GLU A 495 29.19 6.95 -21.42
C GLU A 495 29.34 8.36 -20.82
N LEU A 496 28.48 9.28 -21.23
CA LEU A 496 28.37 10.64 -20.69
C LEU A 496 26.97 10.85 -20.12
N ARG A 497 26.90 11.25 -18.84
CA ARG A 497 25.65 11.60 -18.15
C ARG A 497 25.75 13.01 -17.57
N ILE A 498 24.81 13.87 -17.94
CA ILE A 498 24.70 15.23 -17.40
C ILE A 498 23.31 15.35 -16.77
N ILE A 499 23.23 15.61 -15.47
CA ILE A 499 21.99 15.55 -14.69
C ILE A 499 21.89 16.79 -13.76
N GLY A 500 20.92 17.68 -13.94
CA GLY A 500 20.72 18.80 -13.01
C GLY A 500 21.82 19.87 -13.07
N CYS A 501 22.42 20.10 -14.23
CA CYS A 501 23.46 21.11 -14.44
C CYS A 501 22.86 22.31 -15.18
N ASP A 502 22.13 23.16 -14.44
CA ASP A 502 21.23 24.16 -15.01
C ASP A 502 21.92 25.38 -15.63
N ALA A 503 23.22 25.60 -15.36
CA ALA A 503 23.98 26.72 -15.93
C ALA A 503 24.60 26.44 -17.31
N ILE A 504 24.57 25.20 -17.79
CA ILE A 504 25.13 24.83 -19.10
C ILE A 504 24.19 25.35 -20.19
N GLU A 505 24.67 26.28 -21.01
CA GLU A 505 23.91 26.86 -22.13
C GLU A 505 24.14 26.11 -23.44
N SER A 506 25.34 25.58 -23.65
CA SER A 506 25.73 24.79 -24.83
C SER A 506 26.72 23.68 -24.46
N LEU A 507 26.70 22.58 -25.22
CA LEU A 507 27.77 21.57 -25.17
C LEU A 507 28.92 21.92 -26.14
N PRO A 508 30.17 21.57 -25.81
CA PRO A 508 31.30 21.65 -26.74
C PRO A 508 31.11 20.69 -27.92
N ASP A 509 31.94 20.82 -28.96
CA ASP A 509 31.83 19.96 -30.13
C ASP A 509 32.21 18.51 -29.80
N LEU A 510 31.19 17.67 -29.65
CA LEU A 510 31.37 16.26 -29.28
C LEU A 510 31.86 15.39 -30.46
N SER A 511 32.08 15.96 -31.65
CA SER A 511 32.46 15.22 -32.87
C SER A 511 33.71 14.33 -32.71
N ARG A 512 34.60 14.64 -31.76
CA ARG A 512 35.81 13.87 -31.47
C ARG A 512 35.58 12.61 -30.62
N LEU A 513 34.42 12.45 -29.98
CA LEU A 513 34.13 11.37 -29.02
C LEU A 513 33.66 10.08 -29.70
N GLN A 514 34.45 9.56 -30.63
CA GLN A 514 34.08 8.44 -31.51
C GLN A 514 33.85 7.08 -30.82
N ARG A 515 34.11 6.96 -29.51
CA ARG A 515 33.81 5.77 -28.69
C ARG A 515 32.55 5.90 -27.85
N LEU A 516 31.89 7.06 -27.87
CA LEU A 516 30.71 7.34 -27.05
C LEU A 516 29.53 6.46 -27.50
N LYS A 517 29.05 5.60 -26.60
CA LYS A 517 27.92 4.69 -26.84
C LYS A 517 26.64 5.20 -26.22
N THR A 518 26.71 5.96 -25.14
CA THR A 518 25.54 6.43 -24.39
C THR A 518 25.70 7.88 -23.99
N LEU A 519 24.74 8.71 -24.40
CA LEU A 519 24.60 10.09 -23.97
C LEU A 519 23.26 10.27 -23.26
N LYS A 520 23.31 10.70 -22.00
CA LYS A 520 22.11 11.02 -21.21
C LYS A 520 22.18 12.44 -20.67
N ILE A 521 21.20 13.26 -20.99
CA ILE A 521 21.08 14.63 -20.50
C ILE A 521 19.73 14.77 -19.81
N LYS A 522 19.72 15.11 -18.52
CA LYS A 522 18.50 15.20 -17.72
C LYS A 522 18.47 16.49 -16.92
N ALA A 523 17.36 17.23 -16.97
CA ALA A 523 17.16 18.45 -16.18
C ALA A 523 18.34 19.42 -16.35
N CYS A 524 18.65 19.80 -17.59
CA CYS A 524 19.61 20.85 -17.89
C CYS A 524 18.82 21.99 -18.54
N GLU A 525 18.25 22.86 -17.70
CA GLU A 525 17.14 23.72 -18.12
C GLU A 525 17.55 24.82 -19.10
N LYS A 526 18.77 25.39 -18.98
CA LYS A 526 19.30 26.41 -19.90
C LYS A 526 19.95 25.86 -21.16
N LEU A 527 20.14 24.53 -21.26
CA LEU A 527 20.83 23.93 -22.40
C LEU A 527 19.99 24.15 -23.66
N SER A 528 20.53 24.91 -24.61
CA SER A 528 19.83 25.32 -25.84
C SER A 528 20.43 24.70 -27.10
N GLN A 529 21.74 24.40 -27.09
CA GLN A 529 22.48 23.90 -28.25
C GLN A 529 23.26 22.62 -27.95
N LEU A 530 23.22 21.68 -28.90
CA LEU A 530 23.95 20.40 -28.87
C LEU A 530 24.80 20.28 -30.14
N SER A 531 26.11 20.55 -30.03
CA SER A 531 27.04 20.50 -31.17
C SER A 531 27.73 19.14 -31.29
N GLY A 532 28.05 18.71 -32.51
CA GLY A 532 28.88 17.51 -32.76
C GLY A 532 28.18 16.16 -32.63
N LEU A 533 26.92 16.09 -32.17
CA LEU A 533 26.22 14.81 -31.99
C LEU A 533 26.03 14.02 -33.28
N GLY A 534 25.87 14.71 -34.41
CA GLY A 534 25.66 14.09 -35.71
C GLY A 534 26.84 13.28 -36.24
N GLU A 535 28.03 13.50 -35.68
CA GLU A 535 29.30 12.88 -36.08
C GLU A 535 29.64 11.62 -35.26
N LEU A 536 28.83 11.26 -34.25
CA LEU A 536 29.13 10.17 -33.30
C LEU A 536 28.79 8.77 -33.85
N GLU A 537 29.71 8.12 -34.56
CA GLU A 537 29.45 6.83 -35.23
C GLU A 537 29.16 5.66 -34.26
N SER A 538 29.69 5.71 -33.04
CA SER A 538 29.52 4.65 -32.03
C SER A 538 28.27 4.79 -31.16
N LEU A 539 27.50 5.87 -31.29
CA LEU A 539 26.39 6.17 -30.38
C LEU A 539 25.26 5.15 -30.53
N LEU A 540 24.87 4.52 -29.42
CA LEU A 540 23.80 3.52 -29.35
C LEU A 540 22.53 4.08 -28.69
N VAL A 541 22.68 4.91 -27.65
CA VAL A 541 21.57 5.44 -26.86
C VAL A 541 21.70 6.95 -26.67
N LEU A 542 20.63 7.67 -27.04
CA LEU A 542 20.43 9.09 -26.75
C LEU A 542 19.19 9.25 -25.86
N ASP A 543 19.36 9.80 -24.66
CA ASP A 543 18.26 10.03 -23.71
C ASP A 543 18.30 11.47 -23.17
N ILE A 544 17.42 12.33 -23.70
CA ILE A 544 17.30 13.75 -23.33
C ILE A 544 15.99 13.93 -22.56
N ARG A 545 16.06 14.44 -21.33
CA ARG A 545 14.88 14.63 -20.48
C ARG A 545 14.88 15.99 -19.80
N ARG A 546 13.74 16.68 -19.74
CA ARG A 546 13.59 17.95 -19.00
C ARG A 546 14.64 18.99 -19.41
N CYS A 547 14.99 19.04 -20.68
CA CYS A 547 15.89 20.06 -21.24
C CYS A 547 15.01 21.08 -21.98
N ILE A 548 14.46 22.01 -21.22
CA ILE A 548 13.34 22.87 -21.67
C ILE A 548 13.76 23.94 -22.69
N SER A 549 15.06 24.30 -22.76
CA SER A 549 15.56 25.32 -23.67
C SER A 549 16.02 24.80 -25.04
N ILE A 550 16.06 23.48 -25.26
CA ILE A 550 16.46 22.91 -26.55
C ILE A 550 15.34 23.15 -27.56
N GLU A 551 15.63 23.91 -28.61
CA GLU A 551 14.68 24.23 -29.67
C GLU A 551 14.76 23.26 -30.85
N ARG A 552 15.98 22.82 -31.21
CA ARG A 552 16.24 21.84 -32.27
C ARG A 552 17.32 20.84 -31.85
N LEU A 553 17.23 19.61 -32.36
CA LEU A 553 18.34 18.67 -32.31
C LEU A 553 19.20 18.76 -33.58
N PRO A 554 20.52 18.51 -33.49
CA PRO A 554 21.40 18.48 -34.64
C PRO A 554 21.06 17.30 -35.57
N HIS A 555 21.37 17.45 -36.85
CA HIS A 555 21.17 16.41 -37.85
C HIS A 555 22.03 15.17 -37.54
N LEU A 556 21.40 14.02 -37.31
CA LEU A 556 22.04 12.77 -36.90
C LEU A 556 22.44 11.90 -38.10
N SER A 557 23.22 12.46 -39.04
CA SER A 557 23.53 11.82 -40.33
C SER A 557 24.50 10.64 -40.22
N LYS A 558 25.51 10.68 -39.32
CA LYS A 558 26.54 9.64 -39.20
C LYS A 558 26.36 8.67 -38.03
N THR A 559 25.34 8.85 -37.19
CA THR A 559 25.07 7.98 -36.02
C THR A 559 24.40 6.65 -36.41
N ARG A 560 25.02 5.89 -37.31
CA ARG A 560 24.44 4.68 -37.96
C ARG A 560 24.22 3.48 -37.03
N ARG A 561 24.61 3.58 -35.76
CA ARG A 561 24.48 2.52 -34.76
C ARG A 561 23.44 2.84 -33.68
N LEU A 562 22.78 4.00 -33.75
CA LEU A 562 21.81 4.43 -32.75
C LEU A 562 20.62 3.47 -32.73
N THR A 563 20.36 2.84 -31.58
CA THR A 563 19.28 1.88 -31.40
C THR A 563 18.12 2.45 -30.58
N SER A 564 18.38 3.41 -29.70
CA SER A 564 17.33 4.02 -28.88
C SER A 564 17.48 5.53 -28.75
N VAL A 565 16.42 6.25 -29.10
CA VAL A 565 16.26 7.70 -28.88
C VAL A 565 15.07 7.91 -27.95
N LYS A 566 15.32 8.63 -26.84
CA LYS A 566 14.29 9.02 -25.87
C LYS A 566 14.37 10.51 -25.62
N ILE A 567 13.30 11.22 -25.93
CA ILE A 567 13.18 12.66 -25.68
C ILE A 567 11.95 12.86 -24.81
N LYS A 568 12.13 13.43 -23.61
CA LYS A 568 11.02 13.59 -22.66
C LYS A 568 10.98 14.99 -22.06
N ALA A 569 9.81 15.62 -21.98
CA ALA A 569 9.64 16.93 -21.34
C ALA A 569 10.61 18.00 -21.88
N CYS A 570 10.80 18.07 -23.20
CA CYS A 570 11.60 19.11 -23.85
C CYS A 570 10.64 20.11 -24.49
N GLU A 571 10.25 21.13 -23.71
CA GLU A 571 9.06 21.95 -24.00
C GLU A 571 9.21 22.83 -25.23
N LYS A 572 10.39 23.39 -25.49
CA LYS A 572 10.66 24.23 -26.67
C LYS A 572 11.08 23.47 -27.92
N LEU A 573 11.28 22.15 -27.84
CA LEU A 573 11.75 21.36 -28.97
C LEU A 573 10.65 21.31 -30.04
N TYR A 574 10.84 22.04 -31.14
CA TYR A 574 9.83 22.17 -32.18
C TYR A 574 10.07 21.25 -33.37
N ALA A 575 11.33 20.91 -33.67
CA ALA A 575 11.68 19.99 -34.75
C ALA A 575 12.99 19.24 -34.44
N PHE A 576 13.11 18.04 -35.00
CA PHE A 576 14.40 17.36 -35.11
C PHE A 576 14.50 16.69 -36.48
N GLU A 577 15.43 17.18 -37.31
CA GLU A 577 15.60 16.76 -38.69
C GLU A 577 16.75 15.76 -38.83
N GLY A 578 16.68 14.91 -39.85
CA GLY A 578 17.85 14.19 -40.33
C GLY A 578 18.25 12.96 -39.53
N LEU A 579 17.49 11.88 -39.67
CA LEU A 579 17.90 10.59 -39.13
C LEU A 579 18.61 9.74 -40.20
N GLY A 580 19.93 9.60 -40.08
CA GLY A 580 20.69 8.55 -40.78
C GLY A 580 20.60 7.20 -40.06
N LEU A 581 19.43 6.86 -39.51
CA LEU A 581 19.26 5.85 -38.46
C LEU A 581 18.66 4.53 -38.95
N GLU A 582 19.30 3.89 -39.92
CA GLU A 582 18.92 2.53 -40.36
C GLU A 582 18.92 1.49 -39.22
N SER A 583 19.57 1.80 -38.09
CA SER A 583 19.68 0.94 -36.91
C SER A 583 18.64 1.17 -35.80
N LEU A 584 17.80 2.21 -35.90
CA LEU A 584 16.93 2.59 -34.77
C LEU A 584 15.90 1.51 -34.49
N ASP A 585 15.83 1.05 -33.24
CA ASP A 585 14.89 0.04 -32.75
C ASP A 585 13.73 0.68 -31.98
N LYS A 586 14.03 1.76 -31.23
CA LYS A 586 13.07 2.42 -30.34
C LYS A 586 13.17 3.94 -30.39
N LEU A 587 12.04 4.58 -30.73
CA LEU A 587 11.86 6.03 -30.68
C LEU A 587 10.75 6.38 -29.68
N VAL A 588 11.08 7.15 -28.64
CA VAL A 588 10.14 7.59 -27.62
C VAL A 588 10.20 9.11 -27.47
N ILE A 589 9.07 9.77 -27.70
CA ILE A 589 8.89 11.20 -27.48
C ILE A 589 7.72 11.39 -26.51
N GLU A 590 7.97 12.00 -25.36
CA GLU A 590 6.93 12.22 -24.34
C GLU A 590 6.97 13.68 -23.85
N ASP A 591 5.82 14.32 -23.64
CA ASP A 591 5.69 15.66 -23.06
C ASP A 591 6.50 16.75 -23.81
N CYS A 592 6.69 16.61 -25.13
CA CYS A 592 7.38 17.59 -25.97
C CYS A 592 6.34 18.44 -26.71
N LYS A 593 5.81 19.45 -26.03
CA LYS A 593 4.59 20.16 -26.46
C LYS A 593 4.77 20.99 -27.72
N ALA A 594 5.95 21.58 -27.94
CA ALA A 594 6.21 22.42 -29.11
C ALA A 594 6.50 21.62 -30.39
N ILE A 595 6.62 20.30 -30.34
CA ILE A 595 7.04 19.51 -31.50
C ILE A 595 5.98 19.56 -32.61
N GLU A 596 6.36 20.08 -33.77
CA GLU A 596 5.50 20.29 -34.94
C GLU A 596 5.73 19.23 -36.02
N SER A 597 6.96 18.70 -36.14
CA SER A 597 7.31 17.65 -37.10
C SER A 597 8.23 16.59 -36.51
N LEU A 598 8.09 15.36 -37.03
CA LEU A 598 9.02 14.25 -36.82
C LEU A 598 10.03 14.18 -37.97
N PRO A 599 11.20 13.57 -37.76
CA PRO A 599 12.13 13.27 -38.84
C PRO A 599 11.53 12.26 -39.81
N ASP A 600 12.13 12.19 -40.99
CA ASP A 600 11.77 11.21 -42.01
C ASP A 600 11.85 9.76 -41.47
N LEU A 601 10.68 9.18 -41.23
CA LEU A 601 10.52 7.82 -40.73
C LEU A 601 10.70 6.78 -41.84
N SER A 602 10.72 7.18 -43.13
CA SER A 602 10.79 6.26 -44.27
C SER A 602 12.06 5.38 -44.26
N ARG A 603 13.14 5.89 -43.65
CA ARG A 603 14.45 5.24 -43.60
C ARG A 603 14.65 4.30 -42.39
N LEU A 604 13.69 4.24 -41.46
CA LEU A 604 13.83 3.54 -40.18
C LEU A 604 13.45 2.05 -40.21
N GLN A 605 14.03 1.29 -41.14
CA GLN A 605 13.67 -0.10 -41.45
C GLN A 605 13.75 -1.10 -40.29
N LYS A 606 14.40 -0.75 -39.18
CA LYS A 606 14.54 -1.60 -37.98
C LYS A 606 13.68 -1.16 -36.80
N LEU A 607 12.89 -0.09 -36.93
CA LEU A 607 12.11 0.47 -35.83
C LEU A 607 11.02 -0.51 -35.39
N ARG A 608 11.07 -0.97 -34.14
CA ARG A 608 10.07 -1.87 -33.54
C ARG A 608 9.08 -1.16 -32.64
N GLU A 609 9.51 -0.08 -31.97
CA GLU A 609 8.64 0.67 -31.05
C GLU A 609 8.69 2.17 -31.38
N LEU A 610 7.53 2.72 -31.76
CA LEU A 610 7.28 4.15 -31.86
C LEU A 610 6.27 4.55 -30.79
N LYS A 611 6.72 5.41 -29.86
CA LYS A 611 5.87 5.94 -28.81
C LYS A 611 5.88 7.46 -28.80
N LEU A 612 4.70 8.04 -28.98
CA LEU A 612 4.46 9.48 -28.93
C LEU A 612 3.46 9.77 -27.82
N LYS A 613 3.80 10.68 -26.91
CA LYS A 613 2.92 11.07 -25.81
C LYS A 613 2.94 12.57 -25.58
N ALA A 614 1.76 13.20 -25.48
CA ALA A 614 1.62 14.63 -25.18
C ALA A 614 2.45 15.53 -26.13
N CYS A 615 2.45 15.19 -27.42
CA CYS A 615 3.01 16.01 -28.50
C CYS A 615 1.88 16.90 -29.04
N GLU A 616 1.58 18.01 -28.36
CA GLU A 616 0.35 18.77 -28.57
C GLU A 616 0.25 19.45 -29.94
N LYS A 617 1.39 19.92 -30.50
CA LYS A 617 1.46 20.59 -31.80
C LYS A 617 1.68 19.67 -33.00
N LEU A 618 1.97 18.39 -32.77
CA LEU A 618 2.29 17.46 -33.85
C LEU A 618 1.03 17.13 -34.65
N SER A 619 0.94 17.62 -35.89
CA SER A 619 -0.25 17.44 -36.75
C SER A 619 -0.18 16.23 -37.68
N HIS A 620 1.03 15.84 -38.10
CA HIS A 620 1.25 14.72 -39.02
C HIS A 620 2.47 13.89 -38.60
N LEU A 621 2.50 12.62 -39.03
CA LEU A 621 3.65 11.72 -38.85
C LEU A 621 4.45 11.51 -40.15
N SER A 622 4.08 12.20 -41.24
CA SER A 622 4.74 12.07 -42.54
C SER A 622 6.10 12.76 -42.55
N GLY A 623 7.12 12.02 -42.99
CA GLY A 623 8.48 12.51 -43.21
C GLY A 623 8.67 13.38 -44.47
N LEU A 624 7.60 13.65 -45.21
CA LEU A 624 7.62 14.43 -46.43
C LEU A 624 6.91 15.75 -46.14
N GLY A 625 7.69 16.85 -46.20
CA GLY A 625 7.11 18.18 -46.25
C GLY A 625 6.17 18.29 -47.43
N GLU A 626 5.12 19.08 -47.25
CA GLU A 626 4.36 19.83 -48.27
C GLU A 626 4.67 19.44 -49.72
N LEU A 627 4.14 18.31 -50.17
CA LEU A 627 4.04 17.98 -51.59
C LEU A 627 2.63 17.45 -51.84
N GLU A 628 1.66 18.37 -51.81
CA GLU A 628 0.35 18.20 -52.44
C GLU A 628 0.43 18.04 -53.98
N SER A 629 1.63 17.87 -54.56
CA SER A 629 1.83 18.07 -56.00
C SER A 629 2.46 16.91 -56.76
N LEU A 630 2.49 15.68 -56.24
CA LEU A 630 2.79 14.50 -57.07
C LEU A 630 1.97 13.28 -56.64
N LEU A 631 0.82 13.11 -57.31
CA LEU A 631 0.28 11.79 -57.60
C LEU A 631 1.45 10.86 -58.02
N TYR A 632 1.59 9.71 -57.36
CA TYR A 632 2.59 8.65 -57.65
C TYR A 632 4.04 8.94 -57.23
N ALA A 633 4.34 8.80 -55.94
CA ALA A 633 5.67 8.38 -55.48
C ALA A 633 5.51 7.29 -54.40
N PHE A 634 5.34 6.06 -54.86
CA PHE A 634 5.32 4.85 -54.05
C PHE A 634 6.72 4.57 -53.46
N GLU A 635 7.12 5.26 -52.40
CA GLU A 635 8.15 4.77 -51.49
C GLU A 635 7.58 4.76 -50.07
N GLY A 636 7.32 3.54 -49.59
CA GLY A 636 6.63 3.29 -48.34
C GLY A 636 7.39 3.79 -47.12
N LEU A 637 6.64 4.08 -46.06
CA LEU A 637 7.22 4.35 -44.77
C LEU A 637 7.95 3.09 -44.27
N GLY A 638 9.22 3.22 -43.89
CA GLY A 638 10.06 2.17 -43.32
C GLY A 638 9.62 1.64 -41.95
N LEU A 639 8.31 1.63 -41.69
CA LEU A 639 7.66 1.06 -40.51
C LEU A 639 7.36 -0.45 -40.67
N GLU A 640 7.92 -1.10 -41.69
CA GLU A 640 7.70 -2.54 -41.96
C GLU A 640 8.11 -3.45 -40.80
N SER A 641 9.06 -2.98 -39.96
CA SER A 641 9.52 -3.71 -38.77
C SER A 641 8.79 -3.36 -37.48
N LEU A 642 7.80 -2.46 -37.52
CA LEU A 642 7.13 -1.95 -36.33
C LEU A 642 6.34 -3.07 -35.63
N ASP A 643 6.64 -3.30 -34.35
CA ASP A 643 5.93 -4.26 -33.48
C ASP A 643 4.83 -3.55 -32.66
N ALA A 644 5.09 -2.31 -32.23
CA ALA A 644 4.17 -1.51 -31.42
C ALA A 644 4.17 -0.02 -31.82
N LEU A 645 2.96 0.52 -32.02
CA LEU A 645 2.69 1.94 -32.21
C LEU A 645 1.80 2.44 -31.08
N VAL A 646 2.28 3.44 -30.32
CA VAL A 646 1.54 4.04 -29.21
C VAL A 646 1.52 5.56 -29.38
N ILE A 647 0.33 6.13 -29.48
CA ILE A 647 0.10 7.57 -29.58
C ILE A 647 -0.89 7.97 -28.48
N GLU A 648 -0.46 8.82 -27.56
CA GLU A 648 -1.27 9.26 -26.41
C GLU A 648 -1.26 10.79 -26.30
N ASP A 649 -2.42 11.43 -26.19
CA ASP A 649 -2.56 12.88 -25.95
C ASP A 649 -1.90 13.78 -27.01
N CYS A 650 -1.75 13.27 -28.24
CA CYS A 650 -1.31 14.04 -29.40
C CYS A 650 -2.53 14.64 -30.12
N LYS A 651 -3.02 15.78 -29.59
CA LYS A 651 -4.33 16.34 -29.95
C LYS A 651 -4.41 16.91 -31.36
N ALA A 652 -3.28 17.36 -31.92
CA ALA A 652 -3.23 17.97 -33.25
C ALA A 652 -3.18 16.95 -34.40
N ILE A 653 -2.92 15.66 -34.14
CA ILE A 653 -2.80 14.65 -35.20
C ILE A 653 -4.15 14.48 -35.92
N GLU A 654 -4.16 14.78 -37.22
CA GLU A 654 -5.36 14.71 -38.07
C GLU A 654 -5.46 13.37 -38.81
N SER A 655 -4.33 12.80 -39.24
CA SER A 655 -4.25 11.51 -39.92
C SER A 655 -3.02 10.72 -39.48
N LEU A 656 -3.15 9.39 -39.53
CA LEU A 656 -2.01 8.48 -39.43
C LEU A 656 -1.44 8.23 -40.83
N PRO A 657 -0.16 7.88 -40.92
CA PRO A 657 0.42 7.39 -42.16
C PRO A 657 -0.26 6.10 -42.59
N ASP A 658 -0.22 5.78 -43.89
CA ASP A 658 -0.68 4.47 -44.37
C ASP A 658 0.11 3.35 -43.69
N LEU A 659 -0.59 2.60 -42.83
CA LEU A 659 -0.01 1.50 -42.06
C LEU A 659 0.00 0.18 -42.86
N SER A 660 -0.49 0.15 -44.10
CA SER A 660 -0.67 -1.08 -44.88
C SER A 660 0.58 -1.96 -44.99
N ARG A 661 1.78 -1.35 -45.01
CA ARG A 661 3.07 -2.07 -45.07
C ARG A 661 3.59 -2.55 -43.71
N SER A 662 2.99 -2.14 -42.59
CA SER A 662 3.41 -2.47 -41.21
C SER A 662 2.98 -3.88 -40.79
N GLN A 663 3.30 -4.89 -41.60
CA GLN A 663 2.80 -6.26 -41.48
C GLN A 663 3.26 -7.00 -40.21
N LYS A 664 4.24 -6.47 -39.46
CA LYS A 664 4.67 -7.01 -38.16
C LYS A 664 3.95 -6.39 -36.96
N LEU A 665 3.14 -5.34 -37.15
CA LEU A 665 2.52 -4.61 -36.06
C LEU A 665 1.60 -5.52 -35.24
N ARG A 666 1.89 -5.67 -33.94
CA ARG A 666 1.11 -6.50 -33.02
C ARG A 666 0.23 -5.67 -32.10
N LYS A 667 0.64 -4.43 -31.81
CA LYS A 667 -0.06 -3.53 -30.90
C LYS A 667 -0.22 -2.14 -31.52
N LEU A 668 -1.46 -1.68 -31.61
CA LEU A 668 -1.81 -0.31 -31.96
C LEU A 668 -2.65 0.30 -30.82
N GLU A 669 -2.12 1.35 -30.20
CA GLU A 669 -2.78 2.07 -29.11
C GLU A 669 -2.86 3.56 -29.42
N LEU A 670 -4.08 4.06 -29.58
CA LEU A 670 -4.41 5.46 -29.84
C LEU A 670 -5.24 5.97 -28.67
N LYS A 671 -4.77 7.04 -28.02
CA LYS A 671 -5.42 7.61 -26.85
C LYS A 671 -5.45 9.13 -26.92
N ALA A 672 -6.60 9.74 -26.72
CA ALA A 672 -6.81 11.20 -26.70
C ALA A 672 -6.32 11.92 -27.98
N CYS A 673 -6.36 11.24 -29.14
CA CYS A 673 -6.06 11.83 -30.45
C CYS A 673 -7.31 12.52 -31.00
N LYS A 674 -7.60 13.73 -30.50
CA LYS A 674 -8.91 14.38 -30.69
C LYS A 674 -9.26 14.75 -32.13
N LYS A 675 -8.27 15.11 -32.95
CA LYS A 675 -8.46 15.48 -34.36
C LYS A 675 -8.38 14.32 -35.34
N LEU A 676 -7.98 13.13 -34.87
CA LEU A 676 -7.77 11.98 -35.74
C LEU A 676 -9.11 11.50 -36.29
N CYS A 677 -9.31 11.63 -37.60
CA CYS A 677 -10.61 11.35 -38.23
C CYS A 677 -10.68 9.99 -38.94
N GLN A 678 -9.54 9.48 -39.43
CA GLN A 678 -9.45 8.25 -40.23
C GLN A 678 -8.23 7.40 -39.83
N LEU A 679 -8.28 6.10 -40.15
CA LEU A 679 -7.24 5.11 -39.85
C LEU A 679 -6.89 4.28 -41.09
N ASP A 680 -6.25 4.92 -42.07
CA ASP A 680 -5.92 4.30 -43.35
C ASP A 680 -4.94 3.13 -43.21
N GLY A 681 -5.19 2.05 -43.96
CA GLY A 681 -4.34 0.86 -43.98
C GLY A 681 -4.50 -0.06 -42.77
N LEU A 682 -5.42 0.25 -41.82
CA LEU A 682 -5.69 -0.60 -40.66
C LEU A 682 -6.20 -1.98 -41.08
N GLU A 683 -7.01 -2.10 -42.14
CA GLU A 683 -7.52 -3.38 -42.63
C GLU A 683 -6.42 -4.35 -43.12
N GLU A 684 -5.22 -3.86 -43.43
CA GLU A 684 -4.12 -4.70 -43.94
C GLU A 684 -3.25 -5.29 -42.81
N LEU A 685 -3.45 -4.92 -41.55
CA LEU A 685 -2.57 -5.28 -40.42
C LEU A 685 -2.80 -6.70 -39.88
N LYS A 686 -2.53 -7.71 -40.71
CA LYS A 686 -2.79 -9.15 -40.40
C LYS A 686 -2.12 -9.68 -39.13
N SER A 687 -1.04 -9.03 -38.66
CA SER A 687 -0.35 -9.40 -37.42
C SER A 687 -0.93 -8.79 -36.14
N LEU A 688 -1.86 -7.84 -36.27
CA LEU A 688 -2.38 -7.07 -35.15
C LEU A 688 -3.09 -7.98 -34.15
N ALA A 689 -2.61 -7.97 -32.91
CA ALA A 689 -3.15 -8.77 -31.81
C ALA A 689 -3.96 -7.92 -30.82
N GLU A 690 -3.63 -6.63 -30.71
CA GLU A 690 -4.27 -5.69 -29.80
C GLU A 690 -4.51 -4.34 -30.49
N LEU A 691 -5.78 -3.92 -30.52
CA LEU A 691 -6.21 -2.61 -30.99
C LEU A 691 -6.93 -1.88 -29.85
N ARG A 692 -6.41 -0.72 -29.46
CA ARG A 692 -7.00 0.16 -28.45
C ARG A 692 -7.19 1.56 -29.02
N ILE A 693 -8.43 2.04 -29.02
CA ILE A 693 -8.79 3.40 -29.44
C ILE A 693 -9.56 4.04 -28.28
N ILE A 694 -9.02 5.10 -27.69
CA ILE A 694 -9.55 5.71 -26.45
C ILE A 694 -9.62 7.23 -26.62
N GLY A 695 -10.78 7.88 -26.48
CA GLY A 695 -10.86 9.35 -26.54
C GLY A 695 -10.48 9.94 -27.91
N CYS A 696 -10.76 9.23 -29.00
CA CYS A 696 -10.48 9.67 -30.36
C CYS A 696 -11.80 10.11 -31.01
N ASP A 697 -12.30 11.28 -30.59
CA ASP A 697 -13.68 11.71 -30.83
C ASP A 697 -13.99 12.06 -32.29
N ALA A 698 -12.98 12.36 -33.11
CA ALA A 698 -13.17 12.70 -34.52
C ALA A 698 -13.35 11.49 -35.44
N ILE A 699 -13.11 10.26 -34.97
CA ILE A 699 -13.27 9.04 -35.78
C ILE A 699 -14.76 8.74 -35.94
N GLU A 700 -15.27 8.85 -37.17
CA GLU A 700 -16.69 8.62 -37.49
C GLU A 700 -16.99 7.14 -37.84
N SER A 701 -16.02 6.45 -38.45
CA SER A 701 -16.08 5.03 -38.80
C SER A 701 -14.69 4.39 -38.74
N LEU A 702 -14.65 3.07 -38.48
CA LEU A 702 -13.45 2.26 -38.65
C LEU A 702 -13.51 1.52 -40.00
N PRO A 703 -12.35 1.28 -40.65
CA PRO A 703 -12.31 0.42 -41.83
C PRO A 703 -12.71 -1.02 -41.50
N ASP A 704 -12.96 -1.82 -42.53
CA ASP A 704 -13.40 -3.20 -42.38
C ASP A 704 -12.34 -4.05 -41.67
N LEU A 705 -12.63 -4.44 -40.42
CA LEU A 705 -11.71 -5.20 -39.59
C LEU A 705 -11.66 -6.69 -39.97
N SER A 706 -12.43 -7.15 -40.96
CA SER A 706 -12.59 -8.56 -41.32
C SER A 706 -11.28 -9.30 -41.62
N ARG A 707 -10.23 -8.58 -42.03
CA ARG A 707 -8.91 -9.14 -42.36
C ARG A 707 -8.00 -9.35 -41.14
N LEU A 708 -8.35 -8.81 -39.96
CA LEU A 708 -7.52 -8.83 -38.75
C LEU A 708 -7.61 -10.15 -37.96
N GLN A 709 -7.33 -11.27 -38.62
CA GLN A 709 -7.57 -12.62 -38.11
C GLN A 709 -6.73 -13.03 -36.90
N ARG A 710 -5.75 -12.21 -36.48
CA ARG A 710 -4.95 -12.41 -35.26
C ARG A 710 -5.36 -11.52 -34.09
N LEU A 711 -6.34 -10.64 -34.29
CA LEU A 711 -6.81 -9.69 -33.28
C LEU A 711 -7.44 -10.46 -32.12
N LYS A 712 -6.87 -10.31 -30.92
CA LYS A 712 -7.35 -10.95 -29.69
C LYS A 712 -8.12 -9.99 -28.81
N THR A 713 -7.76 -8.71 -28.84
CA THR A 713 -8.36 -7.68 -27.99
C THR A 713 -8.69 -6.45 -28.83
N LEU A 714 -9.96 -6.10 -28.84
CA LEU A 714 -10.46 -4.84 -29.36
C LEU A 714 -11.06 -4.04 -28.21
N LYS A 715 -10.49 -2.86 -27.95
CA LYS A 715 -11.01 -1.93 -26.96
C LYS A 715 -11.27 -0.57 -27.62
N ILE A 716 -12.50 -0.10 -27.53
CA ILE A 716 -12.92 1.22 -28.01
C ILE A 716 -13.59 1.94 -26.84
N GLU A 717 -13.08 3.10 -26.45
CA GLU A 717 -13.59 3.86 -25.30
C GLU A 717 -13.69 5.34 -25.63
N ALA A 718 -14.81 5.99 -25.32
CA ALA A 718 -15.03 7.42 -25.54
C ALA A 718 -14.66 7.84 -26.98
N CYS A 719 -15.25 7.18 -27.99
CA CYS A 719 -15.16 7.59 -29.39
C CYS A 719 -16.55 8.06 -29.78
N GLU A 720 -16.85 9.33 -29.49
CA GLU A 720 -18.24 9.80 -29.43
C GLU A 720 -18.92 9.88 -30.81
N LYS A 721 -18.20 10.22 -31.88
CA LYS A 721 -18.72 10.24 -33.25
C LYS A 721 -18.74 8.88 -33.95
N LEU A 722 -18.11 7.86 -33.37
CA LEU A 722 -18.02 6.55 -34.00
C LEU A 722 -19.42 5.94 -34.11
N SER A 723 -19.91 5.80 -35.34
CA SER A 723 -21.30 5.40 -35.61
C SER A 723 -21.43 3.95 -36.08
N GLN A 724 -20.39 3.40 -36.72
CA GLN A 724 -20.41 2.07 -37.33
C GLN A 724 -19.11 1.29 -37.07
N LEU A 725 -19.26 -0.03 -36.93
CA LEU A 725 -18.18 -1.00 -36.78
C LEU A 725 -18.38 -2.15 -37.76
N SER A 726 -17.55 -2.21 -38.80
CA SER A 726 -17.61 -3.24 -39.84
C SER A 726 -16.60 -4.36 -39.60
N GLY A 727 -16.89 -5.57 -40.07
CA GLY A 727 -15.94 -6.69 -40.06
C GLY A 727 -15.76 -7.45 -38.75
N LEU A 728 -16.33 -6.97 -37.63
CA LEU A 728 -16.16 -7.64 -36.33
C LEU A 728 -16.65 -9.10 -36.33
N GLY A 729 -17.68 -9.40 -37.11
CA GLY A 729 -18.26 -10.73 -37.22
C GLY A 729 -17.33 -11.79 -37.79
N GLU A 730 -16.29 -11.37 -38.50
CA GLU A 730 -15.33 -12.23 -39.20
C GLU A 730 -14.09 -12.55 -38.35
N LEU A 731 -13.94 -11.95 -37.16
CA LEU A 731 -12.71 -12.04 -36.34
C LEU A 731 -12.62 -13.35 -35.53
N GLU A 732 -12.07 -14.41 -36.12
CA GLU A 732 -12.03 -15.75 -35.49
C GLU A 732 -11.18 -15.82 -34.20
N SER A 733 -10.14 -14.98 -34.09
CA SER A 733 -9.22 -14.97 -32.94
C SER A 733 -9.66 -14.07 -31.77
N LEU A 734 -10.75 -13.31 -31.92
CA LEU A 734 -11.13 -12.30 -30.93
C LEU A 734 -11.52 -12.96 -29.60
N LEU A 735 -10.88 -12.54 -28.50
CA LEU A 735 -11.12 -13.05 -27.15
C LEU A 735 -11.89 -12.06 -26.29
N VAL A 736 -11.63 -10.76 -26.48
CA VAL A 736 -12.18 -9.67 -25.68
C VAL A 736 -12.65 -8.54 -26.59
N LEU A 737 -13.92 -8.17 -26.43
CA LEU A 737 -14.53 -6.98 -27.01
C LEU A 737 -14.98 -6.06 -25.86
N ASP A 738 -14.44 -4.85 -25.81
CA ASP A 738 -14.77 -3.86 -24.77
C ASP A 738 -15.06 -2.50 -25.41
N ILE A 739 -16.34 -2.16 -25.52
CA ILE A 739 -16.85 -0.91 -26.11
C ILE A 739 -17.45 -0.07 -24.99
N ARG A 740 -16.96 1.16 -24.82
CA ARG A 740 -17.42 2.05 -23.75
C ARG A 740 -17.64 3.47 -24.24
N ARG A 741 -18.69 4.14 -23.79
CA ARG A 741 -18.94 5.57 -24.08
C ARG A 741 -18.87 5.89 -25.59
N CYS A 742 -19.28 4.94 -26.44
CA CYS A 742 -19.39 5.14 -27.88
C CYS A 742 -20.84 5.47 -28.19
N ILE A 743 -21.21 6.73 -27.96
CA ILE A 743 -22.61 7.17 -27.89
C ILE A 743 -23.33 7.16 -29.24
N SER A 744 -22.59 7.20 -30.36
CA SER A 744 -23.15 7.22 -31.71
C SER A 744 -23.37 5.83 -32.33
N ILE A 745 -22.87 4.75 -31.71
CA ILE A 745 -23.06 3.39 -32.24
C ILE A 745 -24.52 2.97 -32.03
N GLU A 746 -25.24 2.75 -33.13
CA GLU A 746 -26.66 2.36 -33.10
C GLU A 746 -26.86 0.85 -33.10
N ARG A 747 -25.98 0.10 -33.78
CA ARG A 747 -26.01 -1.36 -33.90
C ARG A 747 -24.61 -1.93 -33.88
N LEU A 748 -24.47 -3.14 -33.37
CA LEU A 748 -23.27 -3.95 -33.55
C LEU A 748 -23.51 -5.04 -34.62
N PRO A 749 -22.50 -5.38 -35.42
CA PRO A 749 -22.61 -6.40 -36.47
C PRO A 749 -22.82 -7.81 -35.88
N TYR A 750 -23.40 -8.71 -36.68
CA TYR A 750 -23.57 -10.12 -36.34
C TYR A 750 -22.23 -10.80 -36.05
N LEU A 751 -22.05 -11.31 -34.83
CA LEU A 751 -20.80 -11.91 -34.35
C LEU A 751 -20.69 -13.42 -34.66
N SER A 752 -21.03 -13.82 -35.88
CA SER A 752 -21.27 -15.22 -36.25
C SER A 752 -20.00 -16.10 -36.26
N LYS A 753 -18.83 -15.58 -36.65
CA LYS A 753 -17.57 -16.36 -36.72
C LYS A 753 -16.62 -16.15 -35.54
N THR A 754 -16.94 -15.26 -34.60
CA THR A 754 -16.11 -14.95 -33.41
C THR A 754 -16.18 -16.04 -32.31
N ARG A 755 -15.96 -17.30 -32.68
CA ARG A 755 -16.17 -18.51 -31.84
C ARG A 755 -15.24 -18.63 -30.63
N ARG A 756 -14.30 -17.70 -30.45
CA ARG A 756 -13.33 -17.67 -29.34
C ARG A 756 -13.60 -16.53 -28.36
N LEU A 757 -14.62 -15.71 -28.61
CA LEU A 757 -14.95 -14.56 -27.78
C LEU A 757 -15.36 -15.04 -26.38
N THR A 758 -14.62 -14.60 -25.37
CA THR A 758 -14.82 -15.01 -23.96
C THR A 758 -15.46 -13.91 -23.14
N SER A 759 -15.21 -12.65 -23.49
CA SER A 759 -15.76 -11.50 -22.77
C SER A 759 -16.23 -10.41 -23.73
N VAL A 760 -17.50 -10.02 -23.57
CA VAL A 760 -18.10 -8.85 -24.20
C VAL A 760 -18.51 -7.87 -23.11
N LYS A 761 -18.04 -6.63 -23.23
CA LYS A 761 -18.40 -5.52 -22.34
C LYS A 761 -18.85 -4.35 -23.19
N ILE A 762 -20.08 -3.91 -22.98
CA ILE A 762 -20.66 -2.75 -23.64
C ILE A 762 -21.14 -1.82 -22.54
N LYS A 763 -20.61 -0.60 -22.48
CA LYS A 763 -20.96 0.35 -21.40
C LYS A 763 -21.25 1.75 -21.93
N ALA A 764 -22.29 2.40 -21.43
CA ALA A 764 -22.63 3.79 -21.77
C ALA A 764 -22.69 4.04 -23.29
N CYS A 765 -23.25 3.09 -24.06
CA CYS A 765 -23.49 3.25 -25.49
C CYS A 765 -24.97 3.60 -25.66
N GLU A 766 -25.28 4.90 -25.66
CA GLU A 766 -26.64 5.40 -25.44
C GLU A 766 -27.60 5.16 -26.61
N LYS A 767 -27.12 5.25 -27.86
CA LYS A 767 -27.93 4.98 -29.06
C LYS A 767 -27.99 3.52 -29.48
N LEU A 768 -27.23 2.63 -28.82
CA LEU A 768 -27.20 1.22 -29.18
C LEU A 768 -28.57 0.60 -28.87
N TYR A 769 -29.35 0.28 -29.91
CA TYR A 769 -30.72 -0.21 -29.73
C TYR A 769 -30.85 -1.72 -29.94
N ALA A 770 -29.96 -2.32 -30.73
CA ALA A 770 -29.97 -3.75 -31.01
C ALA A 770 -28.55 -4.34 -30.98
N PHE A 771 -28.47 -5.54 -30.43
CA PHE A 771 -27.29 -6.40 -30.44
C PHE A 771 -27.71 -7.76 -30.99
N GLU A 772 -27.40 -8.07 -32.26
CA GLU A 772 -27.90 -9.27 -32.93
C GLU A 772 -26.78 -10.29 -33.21
N GLY A 773 -27.12 -11.58 -33.21
CA GLY A 773 -26.28 -12.64 -33.76
C GLY A 773 -25.10 -13.11 -32.92
N LEU A 774 -25.35 -13.82 -31.82
CA LEU A 774 -24.26 -14.51 -31.11
C LEU A 774 -24.06 -15.93 -31.65
N GLY A 775 -22.99 -16.12 -32.43
CA GLY A 775 -22.37 -17.44 -32.64
C GLY A 775 -21.39 -17.80 -31.52
N LEU A 776 -21.64 -17.32 -30.29
CA LEU A 776 -20.64 -17.25 -29.22
C LEU A 776 -20.73 -18.41 -28.23
N GLU A 777 -20.58 -19.64 -28.71
CA GLU A 777 -20.55 -20.84 -27.85
C GLU A 777 -19.44 -20.78 -26.78
N SER A 778 -18.44 -19.91 -26.96
CA SER A 778 -17.32 -19.68 -26.04
C SER A 778 -17.53 -18.59 -24.98
N LEU A 779 -18.61 -17.81 -25.06
CA LEU A 779 -18.76 -16.63 -24.21
C LEU A 779 -18.87 -17.04 -22.74
N ASP A 780 -17.99 -16.48 -21.90
CA ASP A 780 -17.97 -16.71 -20.45
C ASP A 780 -18.64 -15.55 -19.70
N LYS A 781 -18.47 -14.32 -20.22
CA LYS A 781 -18.94 -13.09 -19.59
C LYS A 781 -19.58 -12.11 -20.57
N LEU A 782 -20.82 -11.73 -20.30
CA LEU A 782 -21.55 -10.67 -20.99
C LEU A 782 -21.94 -9.56 -20.00
N VAL A 783 -21.46 -8.35 -20.25
CA VAL A 783 -21.76 -7.18 -19.41
C VAL A 783 -22.28 -6.06 -20.29
N ILE A 784 -23.48 -5.59 -19.99
CA ILE A 784 -24.11 -4.44 -20.63
C ILE A 784 -24.53 -3.47 -19.52
N GLU A 785 -23.98 -2.26 -19.52
CA GLU A 785 -24.24 -1.25 -18.48
C GLU A 785 -24.54 0.12 -19.11
N ASP A 786 -25.56 0.82 -18.63
CA ASP A 786 -25.91 2.19 -19.07
C ASP A 786 -26.19 2.30 -20.59
N CYS A 787 -26.71 1.23 -21.20
CA CYS A 787 -27.12 1.19 -22.61
C CYS A 787 -28.65 1.30 -22.71
N LYS A 788 -29.14 2.53 -22.54
CA LYS A 788 -30.57 2.80 -22.33
C LYS A 788 -31.47 2.47 -23.51
N ALA A 789 -30.96 2.62 -24.75
CA ALA A 789 -31.75 2.38 -25.95
C ALA A 789 -31.89 0.89 -26.33
N ILE A 790 -31.19 -0.03 -25.68
CA ILE A 790 -31.24 -1.46 -26.04
C ILE A 790 -32.66 -1.98 -25.82
N GLU A 791 -33.31 -2.40 -26.91
CA GLU A 791 -34.67 -2.94 -26.91
C GLU A 791 -34.68 -4.47 -26.84
N SER A 792 -33.67 -5.12 -27.43
CA SER A 792 -33.54 -6.58 -27.41
C SER A 792 -32.09 -7.05 -27.34
N LEU A 793 -31.91 -8.21 -26.71
CA LEU A 793 -30.68 -8.99 -26.70
C LEU A 793 -30.78 -10.14 -27.70
N PRO A 794 -29.65 -10.65 -28.20
CA PRO A 794 -29.64 -11.82 -29.07
C PRO A 794 -30.09 -13.04 -28.27
N ASP A 795 -30.65 -14.05 -28.95
CA ASP A 795 -31.09 -15.28 -28.29
C ASP A 795 -29.92 -15.92 -27.52
N LEU A 796 -30.06 -15.96 -26.19
CA LEU A 796 -29.04 -16.44 -25.30
C LEU A 796 -28.95 -17.98 -25.28
N SER A 797 -29.91 -18.69 -25.88
CA SER A 797 -30.02 -20.16 -25.81
C SER A 797 -28.77 -20.93 -26.24
N ARG A 798 -27.94 -20.33 -27.11
CA ARG A 798 -26.70 -20.93 -27.62
C ARG A 798 -25.47 -20.69 -26.73
N LEU A 799 -25.56 -19.83 -25.72
CA LEU A 799 -24.43 -19.41 -24.89
C LEU A 799 -24.18 -20.36 -23.71
N GLN A 800 -24.03 -21.66 -24.00
CA GLN A 800 -23.98 -22.71 -22.98
C GLN A 800 -22.77 -22.62 -22.03
N LYS A 801 -21.75 -21.81 -22.35
CA LYS A 801 -20.60 -21.53 -21.48
C LYS A 801 -20.71 -20.24 -20.67
N LEU A 802 -21.77 -19.45 -20.85
CA LEU A 802 -21.94 -18.16 -20.18
C LEU A 802 -22.08 -18.36 -18.67
N ARG A 803 -21.16 -17.79 -17.90
CA ARG A 803 -21.13 -17.87 -16.44
C ARG A 803 -21.64 -16.61 -15.76
N GLU A 804 -21.39 -15.46 -16.36
CA GLU A 804 -21.74 -14.15 -15.80
C GLU A 804 -22.52 -13.33 -16.84
N LEU A 805 -23.78 -13.04 -16.52
CA LEU A 805 -24.63 -12.10 -17.25
C LEU A 805 -24.95 -10.91 -16.35
N LYS A 806 -24.53 -9.72 -16.76
CA LYS A 806 -24.83 -8.47 -16.06
C LYS A 806 -25.49 -7.47 -16.98
N LEU A 807 -26.68 -7.02 -16.60
CA LEU A 807 -27.49 -6.04 -17.30
C LEU A 807 -27.81 -4.92 -16.31
N LYS A 808 -27.30 -3.72 -16.56
CA LYS A 808 -27.53 -2.56 -15.70
C LYS A 808 -28.01 -1.37 -16.53
N ALA A 809 -29.11 -0.74 -16.12
CA ALA A 809 -29.67 0.43 -16.77
C ALA A 809 -29.92 0.23 -18.28
N CYS A 810 -30.41 -0.97 -18.66
CA CYS A 810 -30.92 -1.27 -20.00
C CYS A 810 -32.42 -0.93 -20.01
N GLU A 811 -32.75 0.36 -19.99
CA GLU A 811 -34.09 0.87 -19.66
C GLU A 811 -35.18 0.39 -20.64
N LYS A 812 -34.88 0.30 -21.94
CA LYS A 812 -35.83 -0.18 -22.97
C LYS A 812 -35.90 -1.70 -23.14
N LEU A 813 -35.05 -2.47 -22.47
CA LEU A 813 -34.98 -3.92 -22.66
C LEU A 813 -36.23 -4.56 -22.07
N SER A 814 -37.07 -5.17 -22.91
CA SER A 814 -38.38 -5.70 -22.51
C SER A 814 -38.40 -7.21 -22.28
N HIS A 815 -37.49 -7.96 -22.92
CA HIS A 815 -37.49 -9.42 -22.88
C HIS A 815 -36.07 -10.00 -22.86
N LEU A 816 -35.91 -11.19 -22.26
CA LEU A 816 -34.65 -11.95 -22.23
C LEU A 816 -34.85 -13.35 -22.82
N SER A 817 -34.77 -13.47 -24.15
CA SER A 817 -34.91 -14.76 -24.84
C SER A 817 -33.74 -15.71 -24.55
N GLY A 818 -34.05 -17.01 -24.38
CA GLY A 818 -33.05 -18.05 -24.17
C GLY A 818 -32.35 -18.06 -22.81
N LEU A 819 -32.67 -17.14 -21.88
CA LEU A 819 -32.06 -17.08 -20.54
C LEU A 819 -32.29 -18.38 -19.74
N GLY A 820 -33.48 -18.98 -19.87
CA GLY A 820 -33.84 -20.23 -19.20
C GLY A 820 -33.06 -21.47 -19.67
N GLU A 821 -32.32 -21.36 -20.77
CA GLU A 821 -31.57 -22.45 -21.40
C GLU A 821 -30.08 -22.48 -20.99
N LEU A 822 -29.62 -21.52 -20.18
CA LEU A 822 -28.19 -21.33 -19.89
C LEU A 822 -27.65 -22.23 -18.77
N GLU A 823 -27.18 -23.43 -19.09
CA GLU A 823 -26.76 -24.42 -18.09
C GLU A 823 -25.56 -23.99 -17.22
N SER A 824 -24.63 -23.21 -17.79
CA SER A 824 -23.41 -22.78 -17.08
C SER A 824 -23.57 -21.49 -16.26
N LEU A 825 -24.73 -20.83 -16.34
CA LEU A 825 -24.93 -19.52 -15.72
C LEU A 825 -24.75 -19.62 -14.20
N SER A 826 -23.86 -18.79 -13.65
CA SER A 826 -23.52 -18.78 -12.23
C SER A 826 -23.90 -17.49 -11.52
N VAL A 827 -23.90 -16.37 -12.24
CA VAL A 827 -24.26 -15.04 -11.76
C VAL A 827 -25.18 -14.38 -12.77
N LEU A 828 -26.36 -13.99 -12.30
CA LEU A 828 -27.31 -13.15 -13.01
C LEU A 828 -27.54 -11.87 -12.21
N ASP A 829 -27.16 -10.73 -12.77
CA ASP A 829 -27.30 -9.41 -12.13
C ASP A 829 -28.07 -8.49 -13.07
N ILE A 830 -29.32 -8.19 -12.75
CA ILE A 830 -30.22 -7.34 -13.52
C ILE A 830 -30.58 -6.13 -12.66
N ARG A 831 -30.19 -4.92 -13.08
CA ARG A 831 -30.46 -3.70 -12.32
C ARG A 831 -31.00 -2.59 -13.19
N ARG A 832 -32.01 -1.86 -12.74
CA ARG A 832 -32.57 -0.69 -13.44
C ARG A 832 -33.01 -1.02 -14.87
N CYS A 833 -33.46 -2.26 -15.11
CA CYS A 833 -34.03 -2.70 -16.39
C CYS A 833 -35.55 -2.56 -16.30
N ILE A 834 -36.01 -1.30 -16.34
CA ILE A 834 -37.38 -0.92 -15.97
C ILE A 834 -38.47 -1.46 -16.92
N SER A 835 -38.13 -1.87 -18.14
CA SER A 835 -39.09 -2.39 -19.13
C SER A 835 -39.29 -3.91 -19.07
N ILE A 836 -38.50 -4.65 -18.30
CA ILE A 836 -38.66 -6.12 -18.19
C ILE A 836 -39.90 -6.42 -17.35
N GLU A 837 -40.91 -7.03 -17.96
CA GLU A 837 -42.17 -7.36 -17.29
C GLU A 837 -42.15 -8.76 -16.63
N ARG A 838 -41.47 -9.72 -17.26
CA ARG A 838 -41.33 -11.10 -16.76
C ARG A 838 -39.94 -11.65 -17.08
N LEU A 839 -39.40 -12.49 -16.21
CA LEU A 839 -38.26 -13.36 -16.54
C LEU A 839 -38.75 -14.74 -17.01
N PRO A 840 -38.06 -15.37 -17.98
CA PRO A 840 -38.42 -16.70 -18.45
C PRO A 840 -38.19 -17.78 -17.39
N TYR A 841 -38.81 -18.94 -17.57
CA TYR A 841 -38.73 -20.08 -16.65
C TYR A 841 -37.27 -20.58 -16.49
N LEU A 842 -36.67 -20.36 -15.32
CA LEU A 842 -35.24 -20.64 -15.05
C LEU A 842 -34.99 -22.08 -14.57
N SER A 843 -35.40 -23.08 -15.35
CA SER A 843 -35.28 -24.50 -14.95
C SER A 843 -33.92 -25.15 -15.26
N LYS A 844 -33.22 -24.74 -16.32
CA LYS A 844 -31.92 -25.31 -16.72
C LYS A 844 -30.65 -24.70 -16.10
N PRO A 845 -30.59 -23.44 -15.61
CA PRO A 845 -29.36 -22.88 -15.02
C PRO A 845 -29.07 -23.47 -13.63
N ARG A 846 -28.74 -24.77 -13.57
CA ARG A 846 -28.47 -25.53 -12.34
C ARG A 846 -27.22 -25.07 -11.59
N ARG A 847 -26.41 -24.18 -12.16
CA ARG A 847 -25.19 -23.62 -11.56
C ARG A 847 -25.37 -22.20 -11.03
N LEU A 848 -26.58 -21.63 -11.10
CA LEU A 848 -26.82 -20.27 -10.67
C LEU A 848 -26.66 -20.18 -9.14
N THR A 849 -25.66 -19.41 -8.71
CA THR A 849 -25.32 -19.23 -7.29
C THR A 849 -25.77 -17.88 -6.75
N SER A 850 -25.85 -16.86 -7.62
CA SER A 850 -26.29 -15.52 -7.24
C SER A 850 -27.26 -14.96 -8.27
N LEU A 851 -28.44 -14.59 -7.79
CA LEU A 851 -29.46 -13.88 -8.55
C LEU A 851 -29.71 -12.53 -7.87
N LYS A 852 -29.44 -11.44 -8.60
CA LYS A 852 -29.66 -10.07 -8.13
C LYS A 852 -30.59 -9.34 -9.09
N ILE A 853 -31.67 -8.80 -8.56
CA ILE A 853 -32.65 -8.01 -9.30
C ILE A 853 -32.88 -6.72 -8.52
N GLU A 854 -32.54 -5.57 -9.10
CA GLU A 854 -32.62 -4.27 -8.40
C GLU A 854 -33.33 -3.24 -9.28
N ALA A 855 -34.30 -2.50 -8.75
CA ALA A 855 -34.99 -1.40 -9.45
C ALA A 855 -35.58 -1.81 -10.82
N CYS A 856 -36.19 -2.99 -10.90
CA CYS A 856 -36.92 -3.46 -12.09
C CYS A 856 -38.42 -3.21 -11.91
N GLU A 857 -38.84 -1.97 -12.16
CA GLU A 857 -40.17 -1.46 -11.76
C GLU A 857 -41.36 -2.22 -12.35
N LYS A 858 -41.30 -2.68 -13.60
CA LYS A 858 -42.40 -3.42 -14.26
C LYS A 858 -42.35 -4.94 -14.05
N LEU A 859 -41.32 -5.47 -13.40
CA LEU A 859 -41.18 -6.91 -13.21
C LEU A 859 -42.21 -7.36 -12.18
N TYR A 860 -43.26 -8.04 -12.63
CA TYR A 860 -44.35 -8.48 -11.74
C TYR A 860 -44.27 -9.95 -11.34
N ALA A 861 -43.64 -10.78 -12.17
CA ALA A 861 -43.49 -12.22 -11.90
C ALA A 861 -42.24 -12.80 -12.56
N PHE A 862 -41.68 -13.82 -11.92
CA PHE A 862 -40.70 -14.72 -12.50
C PHE A 862 -40.92 -16.12 -11.92
N GLU A 863 -41.11 -17.10 -12.78
CA GLU A 863 -41.51 -18.46 -12.40
C GLU A 863 -40.36 -19.46 -12.62
N GLY A 864 -40.42 -20.61 -11.93
CA GLY A 864 -39.60 -21.76 -12.29
C GLY A 864 -38.16 -21.75 -11.85
N LEU A 865 -37.89 -21.34 -10.60
CA LEU A 865 -36.56 -21.48 -10.02
C LEU A 865 -36.28 -22.96 -9.68
N GLY A 866 -35.72 -23.70 -10.64
CA GLY A 866 -35.10 -25.02 -10.39
C GLY A 866 -33.73 -24.91 -9.72
N LEU A 867 -33.56 -23.97 -8.79
CA LEU A 867 -32.26 -23.48 -8.37
C LEU A 867 -31.70 -24.22 -7.16
N GLU A 868 -31.44 -25.52 -7.34
CA GLU A 868 -30.78 -26.36 -6.33
C GLU A 868 -29.42 -25.80 -5.86
N SER A 869 -28.80 -24.90 -6.64
CA SER A 869 -27.49 -24.32 -6.38
C SER A 869 -27.49 -22.86 -5.91
N LEU A 870 -28.65 -22.21 -5.77
CA LEU A 870 -28.70 -20.79 -5.38
C LEU A 870 -28.16 -20.62 -3.96
N ASP A 871 -27.25 -19.68 -3.78
CA ASP A 871 -26.62 -19.34 -2.49
C ASP A 871 -27.16 -18.01 -1.96
N ALA A 872 -27.39 -17.04 -2.86
CA ALA A 872 -27.93 -15.72 -2.54
C ALA A 872 -28.99 -15.25 -3.55
N LEU A 873 -30.14 -14.82 -3.03
CA LEU A 873 -31.21 -14.15 -3.76
C LEU A 873 -31.39 -12.74 -3.20
N VAL A 874 -31.19 -11.73 -4.05
CA VAL A 874 -31.35 -10.32 -3.68
C VAL A 874 -32.33 -9.67 -4.64
N ILE A 875 -33.43 -9.15 -4.09
CA ILE A 875 -34.45 -8.41 -4.81
C ILE A 875 -34.67 -7.08 -4.10
N GLU A 876 -34.38 -5.97 -4.77
CA GLU A 876 -34.49 -4.64 -4.19
C GLU A 876 -35.26 -3.70 -5.14
N ASP A 877 -36.13 -2.86 -4.60
CA ASP A 877 -36.88 -1.81 -5.33
C ASP A 877 -37.65 -2.33 -6.56
N CYS A 878 -38.16 -3.57 -6.47
CA CYS A 878 -38.97 -4.19 -7.50
C CYS A 878 -40.44 -4.17 -7.06
N LYS A 879 -41.09 -3.03 -7.25
CA LYS A 879 -42.41 -2.73 -6.67
C LYS A 879 -43.55 -3.56 -7.23
N ALA A 880 -43.49 -3.93 -8.51
CA ALA A 880 -44.56 -4.68 -9.17
C ALA A 880 -44.59 -6.18 -8.82
N ILE A 881 -43.57 -6.74 -8.16
CA ILE A 881 -43.53 -8.16 -7.82
C ILE A 881 -44.64 -8.50 -6.83
N GLU A 882 -45.60 -9.33 -7.25
CA GLU A 882 -46.73 -9.75 -6.42
C GLU A 882 -46.44 -11.03 -5.63
N SER A 883 -45.64 -11.94 -6.21
CA SER A 883 -45.27 -13.22 -5.59
C SER A 883 -43.84 -13.64 -5.95
N LEU A 884 -43.20 -14.37 -5.04
CA LEU A 884 -41.92 -15.03 -5.30
C LEU A 884 -42.15 -16.40 -5.97
N PRO A 885 -41.20 -16.88 -6.78
CA PRO A 885 -41.21 -18.26 -7.25
C PRO A 885 -41.12 -19.25 -6.08
N ASP A 886 -41.60 -20.48 -6.29
CA ASP A 886 -41.45 -21.57 -5.32
C ASP A 886 -39.96 -21.81 -4.98
N LEU A 887 -39.57 -21.38 -3.78
CA LEU A 887 -38.20 -21.51 -3.28
C LEU A 887 -37.93 -22.87 -2.62
N SER A 888 -38.92 -23.76 -2.49
CA SER A 888 -38.78 -25.04 -1.76
C SER A 888 -37.63 -25.92 -2.27
N LYS A 889 -37.26 -25.81 -3.55
CA LYS A 889 -36.14 -26.55 -4.15
C LYS A 889 -34.76 -25.91 -3.93
N SER A 890 -34.70 -24.67 -3.46
CA SER A 890 -33.47 -23.88 -3.27
C SER A 890 -32.76 -24.23 -1.95
N GLN A 891 -32.52 -25.53 -1.72
CA GLN A 891 -32.02 -26.06 -0.45
C GLN A 891 -30.60 -25.58 -0.06
N LYS A 892 -29.86 -24.92 -0.96
CA LYS A 892 -28.56 -24.30 -0.69
C LYS A 892 -28.65 -22.80 -0.37
N LEU A 893 -29.83 -22.17 -0.47
CA LEU A 893 -30.00 -20.74 -0.27
C LEU A 893 -29.64 -20.36 1.16
N ARG A 894 -28.67 -19.45 1.32
CA ARG A 894 -28.20 -18.96 2.62
C ARG A 894 -28.68 -17.55 2.91
N GLU A 895 -28.73 -16.71 1.89
CA GLU A 895 -29.07 -15.29 2.00
C GLU A 895 -30.27 -14.98 1.13
N LEU A 896 -31.36 -14.50 1.75
CA LEU A 896 -32.52 -13.96 1.07
C LEU A 896 -32.74 -12.51 1.50
N LYS A 897 -32.64 -11.58 0.55
CA LYS A 897 -32.87 -10.16 0.78
C LYS A 897 -33.96 -9.65 -0.13
N LEU A 898 -35.00 -9.09 0.49
CA LEU A 898 -36.17 -8.51 -0.16
C LEU A 898 -36.33 -7.09 0.38
N LYS A 899 -36.18 -6.08 -0.49
CA LYS A 899 -36.27 -4.69 -0.08
C LYS A 899 -37.17 -3.89 -1.01
N ALA A 900 -38.08 -3.10 -0.44
CA ALA A 900 -39.00 -2.22 -1.18
C ALA A 900 -39.80 -2.98 -2.27
N CYS A 901 -40.24 -4.21 -1.97
CA CYS A 901 -41.16 -4.98 -2.81
C CYS A 901 -42.60 -4.73 -2.32
N GLU A 902 -43.14 -3.56 -2.63
CA GLU A 902 -44.39 -3.04 -2.04
C GLU A 902 -45.62 -3.93 -2.29
N ASN A 903 -45.75 -4.53 -3.49
CA ASN A 903 -46.89 -5.41 -3.85
C ASN A 903 -46.72 -6.87 -3.42
N LEU A 904 -45.57 -7.26 -2.87
CA LEU A 904 -45.32 -8.65 -2.49
C LEU A 904 -46.22 -9.00 -1.30
N CYS A 905 -47.17 -9.91 -1.50
CA CYS A 905 -48.20 -10.20 -0.50
C CYS A 905 -47.96 -11.48 0.30
N GLN A 906 -47.20 -12.43 -0.24
CA GLN A 906 -46.97 -13.77 0.34
C GLN A 906 -45.52 -14.23 0.18
N LEU A 907 -45.08 -15.13 1.07
CA LEU A 907 -43.72 -15.66 1.16
C LEU A 907 -43.71 -17.19 1.14
N ASP A 908 -44.26 -17.77 0.09
CA ASP A 908 -44.43 -19.23 -0.01
C ASP A 908 -43.10 -19.98 -0.12
N GLY A 909 -43.02 -21.14 0.52
CA GLY A 909 -41.88 -22.07 0.42
C GLY A 909 -40.65 -21.71 1.25
N LEU A 910 -40.64 -20.59 1.99
CA LEU A 910 -39.52 -20.23 2.89
C LEU A 910 -39.31 -21.25 4.02
N GLU A 911 -40.39 -21.87 4.49
CA GLU A 911 -40.39 -22.89 5.56
C GLU A 911 -39.58 -24.16 5.22
N GLU A 912 -39.31 -24.42 3.94
CA GLU A 912 -38.55 -25.57 3.47
C GLU A 912 -37.04 -25.29 3.31
N LEU A 913 -36.57 -24.05 3.48
CA LEU A 913 -35.20 -23.61 3.20
C LEU A 913 -34.19 -23.95 4.29
N LYS A 914 -33.87 -25.23 4.48
CA LYS A 914 -33.04 -25.75 5.59
C LYS A 914 -31.64 -25.13 5.75
N SER A 915 -31.09 -24.53 4.69
CA SER A 915 -29.78 -23.87 4.70
C SER A 915 -29.82 -22.35 4.88
N LEU A 916 -31.01 -21.76 5.01
CA LEU A 916 -31.16 -20.31 5.15
C LEU A 916 -30.48 -19.83 6.44
N GLU A 917 -29.54 -18.90 6.30
CA GLU A 917 -28.72 -18.35 7.37
C GLU A 917 -29.19 -16.92 7.72
N GLU A 918 -29.58 -16.12 6.72
CA GLU A 918 -29.99 -14.71 6.85
C GLU A 918 -31.24 -14.42 6.01
N LEU A 919 -32.24 -13.77 6.62
CA LEU A 919 -33.43 -13.24 5.96
C LEU A 919 -33.58 -11.76 6.30
N ASP A 920 -33.56 -10.92 5.26
CA ASP A 920 -33.74 -9.48 5.38
C ASP A 920 -34.95 -9.06 4.54
N ILE A 921 -36.02 -8.57 5.18
CA ILE A 921 -37.24 -8.11 4.51
C ILE A 921 -37.59 -6.70 4.97
N ILE A 922 -37.37 -5.73 4.09
CA ILE A 922 -37.47 -4.29 4.39
C ILE A 922 -38.48 -3.62 3.46
N GLY A 923 -39.51 -2.96 3.99
CA GLY A 923 -40.45 -2.16 3.20
C GLY A 923 -41.32 -2.99 2.24
N CYS A 924 -41.70 -4.20 2.63
CA CYS A 924 -42.63 -5.07 1.90
C CYS A 924 -44.01 -5.01 2.56
N ASN A 925 -44.73 -3.91 2.32
CA ASN A 925 -45.88 -3.51 3.13
C ASN A 925 -47.15 -4.35 2.91
N ALA A 926 -47.24 -5.08 1.80
CA ALA A 926 -48.39 -5.93 1.49
C ALA A 926 -48.38 -7.29 2.20
N ILE A 927 -47.26 -7.68 2.85
CA ILE A 927 -47.14 -8.96 3.55
C ILE A 927 -47.91 -8.91 4.88
N GLU A 928 -48.89 -9.80 5.04
CA GLU A 928 -49.76 -9.84 6.23
C GLU A 928 -49.23 -10.76 7.35
N SER A 929 -48.41 -11.76 7.00
CA SER A 929 -47.85 -12.70 7.97
C SER A 929 -46.51 -13.29 7.52
N LEU A 930 -45.66 -13.64 8.48
CA LEU A 930 -44.44 -14.41 8.24
C LEU A 930 -44.78 -15.92 8.26
N PRO A 931 -44.26 -16.73 7.31
CA PRO A 931 -44.47 -18.18 7.31
C PRO A 931 -43.82 -18.84 8.54
N ASP A 932 -44.21 -20.08 8.85
CA ASP A 932 -43.65 -20.81 9.99
C ASP A 932 -42.20 -21.25 9.72
N LEU A 933 -41.26 -20.47 10.26
CA LEU A 933 -39.83 -20.72 10.10
C LEU A 933 -39.27 -21.77 11.08
N SER A 934 -40.10 -22.38 11.94
CA SER A 934 -39.66 -23.31 13.00
C SER A 934 -38.79 -24.49 12.52
N ARG A 935 -38.93 -24.87 11.24
CA ARG A 935 -38.14 -25.94 10.61
C ARG A 935 -36.68 -25.55 10.30
N LEU A 936 -36.34 -24.26 10.36
CA LEU A 936 -35.03 -23.74 9.97
C LEU A 936 -34.00 -23.90 11.08
N ARG A 937 -33.09 -24.86 10.93
CA ARG A 937 -32.09 -25.21 11.97
C ARG A 937 -30.78 -24.43 11.92
N ARG A 938 -30.54 -23.67 10.84
CA ARG A 938 -29.30 -22.93 10.57
C ARG A 938 -29.53 -21.43 10.42
N PHE A 939 -30.63 -20.94 10.94
CA PHE A 939 -31.09 -19.57 10.77
C PHE A 939 -30.51 -18.67 11.87
N PHE A 940 -29.68 -17.69 11.49
CA PHE A 940 -28.88 -16.89 12.43
C PHE A 940 -29.35 -15.45 12.55
N ALA A 941 -29.90 -14.87 11.48
CA ALA A 941 -30.30 -13.47 11.46
C ALA A 941 -31.65 -13.28 10.75
N LEU A 942 -32.55 -12.55 11.43
CA LEU A 942 -33.83 -12.09 10.89
C LEU A 942 -33.91 -10.58 11.03
N ARG A 943 -34.17 -9.89 9.92
CA ARG A 943 -34.53 -8.48 9.91
C ARG A 943 -35.87 -8.29 9.21
N ILE A 944 -36.78 -7.64 9.91
CA ILE A 944 -38.11 -7.26 9.43
C ILE A 944 -38.25 -5.76 9.65
N GLU A 945 -38.48 -5.00 8.58
CA GLU A 945 -38.61 -3.54 8.66
C GLU A 945 -39.82 -3.03 7.87
N ALA A 946 -40.60 -2.15 8.49
CA ALA A 946 -41.75 -1.44 7.93
C ALA A 946 -42.90 -2.34 7.44
N TRP A 947 -43.22 -3.41 8.16
CA TRP A 947 -44.39 -4.24 7.84
C TRP A 947 -45.64 -3.71 8.54
N GLU A 948 -46.38 -2.83 7.87
CA GLU A 948 -47.53 -2.14 8.46
C GLU A 948 -48.73 -3.05 8.78
N LYS A 949 -48.91 -4.14 8.02
CA LYS A 949 -50.04 -5.07 8.19
C LYS A 949 -49.74 -6.27 9.10
N LEU A 950 -48.52 -6.40 9.61
CA LEU A 950 -48.10 -7.57 10.39
C LEU A 950 -48.63 -7.49 11.83
N HIS A 951 -49.63 -8.31 12.15
CA HIS A 951 -50.24 -8.32 13.47
C HIS A 951 -49.55 -9.27 14.47
N ARG A 952 -48.99 -10.39 14.00
CA ARG A 952 -48.39 -11.44 14.86
C ARG A 952 -47.21 -12.11 14.18
N LEU A 953 -46.23 -12.51 14.99
CA LEU A 953 -45.08 -13.32 14.59
C LEU A 953 -45.20 -14.70 15.22
N ASN A 954 -45.47 -15.73 14.42
CA ASN A 954 -45.60 -17.11 14.91
C ASN A 954 -44.34 -17.93 14.61
N GLY A 955 -44.04 -18.93 15.44
CA GLY A 955 -42.95 -19.90 15.18
C GLY A 955 -41.53 -19.42 15.48
N LEU A 956 -41.33 -18.14 15.83
CA LEU A 956 -40.01 -17.60 16.19
C LEU A 956 -39.41 -18.26 17.43
N GLU A 957 -40.24 -18.71 18.37
CA GLU A 957 -39.86 -19.38 19.63
C GLU A 957 -39.09 -20.69 19.43
N GLU A 958 -39.20 -21.33 18.25
CA GLU A 958 -38.49 -22.58 17.93
C GLU A 958 -37.11 -22.35 17.28
N LEU A 959 -36.76 -21.11 16.92
CA LEU A 959 -35.53 -20.75 16.19
C LEU A 959 -34.28 -20.67 17.08
N LYS A 960 -33.91 -21.79 17.73
CA LYS A 960 -32.80 -21.87 18.70
C LYS A 960 -31.42 -21.44 18.16
N SER A 961 -31.25 -21.41 16.84
CA SER A 961 -30.02 -20.94 16.19
C SER A 961 -29.95 -19.42 16.03
N LEU A 962 -31.06 -18.69 16.23
CA LEU A 962 -31.13 -17.25 16.02
C LEU A 962 -30.12 -16.53 16.93
N ARG A 963 -29.39 -15.59 16.35
CA ARG A 963 -28.37 -14.75 17.02
C ARG A 963 -28.73 -13.28 16.96
N LYS A 964 -29.38 -12.87 15.87
CA LYS A 964 -29.75 -11.48 15.62
C LYS A 964 -31.22 -11.40 15.21
N LEU A 965 -31.96 -10.52 15.88
CA LEU A 965 -33.36 -10.21 15.56
C LEU A 965 -33.54 -8.69 15.50
N ASP A 966 -33.91 -8.18 14.33
CA ASP A 966 -34.25 -6.78 14.10
C ASP A 966 -35.73 -6.69 13.70
N ILE A 967 -36.54 -5.97 14.48
CA ILE A 967 -37.96 -5.67 14.19
C ILE A 967 -38.10 -4.14 14.21
N ILE A 968 -38.31 -3.52 13.05
CA ILE A 968 -38.27 -2.07 12.90
C ILE A 968 -39.55 -1.58 12.21
N GLY A 969 -40.25 -0.58 12.75
CA GLY A 969 -41.42 0.02 12.11
C GLY A 969 -42.63 -0.91 11.95
N CYS A 970 -42.71 -2.01 12.70
CA CYS A 970 -43.84 -2.95 12.66
C CYS A 970 -44.94 -2.51 13.63
N ASN A 971 -45.69 -1.46 13.25
CA ASN A 971 -46.64 -0.76 14.12
C ASN A 971 -47.90 -1.55 14.51
N ALA A 972 -48.24 -2.62 13.78
CA ALA A 972 -49.44 -3.42 14.04
C ALA A 972 -49.24 -4.54 15.07
N ILE A 973 -47.99 -4.80 15.50
CA ILE A 973 -47.66 -5.83 16.48
C ILE A 973 -48.01 -5.34 17.89
N GLU A 974 -48.92 -6.04 18.56
CA GLU A 974 -49.32 -5.73 19.95
C GLU A 974 -48.47 -6.50 20.98
N SER A 975 -48.04 -7.72 20.65
CA SER A 975 -47.18 -8.58 21.49
C SER A 975 -46.30 -9.47 20.64
N LEU A 976 -45.12 -9.83 21.16
CA LEU A 976 -44.25 -10.86 20.60
C LEU A 976 -44.59 -12.23 21.20
N PRO A 977 -44.31 -13.36 20.51
CA PRO A 977 -44.46 -14.70 21.09
C PRO A 977 -43.51 -14.91 22.27
N ASP A 978 -43.67 -16.00 23.04
CA ASP A 978 -42.76 -16.33 24.14
C ASP A 978 -41.39 -16.76 23.59
N LEU A 979 -40.48 -15.80 23.52
CA LEU A 979 -39.14 -15.99 22.99
C LEU A 979 -38.14 -16.51 24.04
N SER A 980 -38.57 -16.90 25.23
CA SER A 980 -37.71 -17.41 26.32
C SER A 980 -36.79 -18.57 25.90
N ARG A 981 -37.19 -19.34 24.88
CA ARG A 981 -36.43 -20.46 24.32
C ARG A 981 -35.20 -20.04 23.50
N LEU A 982 -35.07 -18.77 23.14
CA LEU A 982 -33.98 -18.23 22.31
C LEU A 982 -32.70 -17.91 23.10
N LEU A 983 -32.20 -18.89 23.85
CA LEU A 983 -31.04 -18.72 24.75
C LEU A 983 -29.73 -18.30 24.06
N GLY A 984 -29.66 -18.42 22.74
CA GLY A 984 -28.51 -18.05 21.92
C GLY A 984 -28.56 -16.63 21.32
N LEU A 985 -29.63 -15.86 21.57
CA LEU A 985 -29.77 -14.51 21.02
C LEU A 985 -28.68 -13.59 21.58
N ILE A 986 -28.01 -12.84 20.69
CA ILE A 986 -26.90 -11.93 21.01
C ILE A 986 -27.35 -10.48 20.86
N PHE A 987 -28.12 -10.21 19.80
CA PHE A 987 -28.56 -8.87 19.43
C PHE A 987 -30.07 -8.87 19.21
N LEU A 988 -30.76 -7.97 19.91
CA LEU A 988 -32.16 -7.65 19.68
C LEU A 988 -32.32 -6.15 19.45
N ARG A 989 -32.92 -5.78 18.33
CA ARG A 989 -33.41 -4.42 18.08
C ARG A 989 -34.89 -4.42 17.80
N ILE A 990 -35.62 -3.61 18.56
CA ILE A 990 -37.02 -3.29 18.35
C ILE A 990 -37.13 -1.77 18.23
N GLU A 991 -37.51 -1.28 17.06
CA GLU A 991 -37.56 0.16 16.80
C GLU A 991 -38.92 0.55 16.21
N ALA A 992 -39.50 1.65 16.67
CA ALA A 992 -40.76 2.20 16.19
C ALA A 992 -41.90 1.15 16.08
N CYS A 993 -42.09 0.34 17.14
CA CYS A 993 -43.23 -0.57 17.27
C CYS A 993 -44.25 0.03 18.26
N GLU A 994 -45.09 0.94 17.78
CA GLU A 994 -45.89 1.81 18.67
C GLU A 994 -46.93 1.09 19.53
N LYS A 995 -47.50 -0.03 19.05
CA LYS A 995 -48.54 -0.80 19.76
C LYS A 995 -47.98 -1.89 20.69
N LEU A 996 -46.68 -2.17 20.63
CA LEU A 996 -46.08 -3.23 21.42
C LEU A 996 -46.10 -2.86 22.90
N CYS A 997 -46.87 -3.59 23.71
CA CYS A 997 -47.12 -3.22 25.12
C CYS A 997 -46.25 -3.98 26.13
N GLN A 998 -45.74 -5.17 25.77
CA GLN A 998 -44.93 -6.01 26.65
C GLN A 998 -43.90 -6.83 25.87
N LEU A 999 -42.85 -7.28 26.57
CA LEU A 999 -41.77 -8.11 26.04
C LEU A 999 -41.55 -9.32 26.95
N ASP A 1000 -42.33 -10.37 26.75
CA ASP A 1000 -42.28 -11.57 27.60
C ASP A 1000 -41.03 -12.42 27.31
N GLY A 1001 -40.51 -13.10 28.34
CA GLY A 1001 -39.39 -14.05 28.21
C GLY A 1001 -37.98 -13.44 28.11
N LEU A 1002 -37.87 -12.10 28.13
CA LEU A 1002 -36.59 -11.38 28.05
C LEU A 1002 -35.60 -11.76 29.17
N GLU A 1003 -36.10 -12.12 30.35
CA GLU A 1003 -35.32 -12.53 31.52
C GLU A 1003 -34.49 -13.82 31.32
N GLU A 1004 -34.78 -14.63 30.30
CA GLU A 1004 -34.08 -15.90 30.04
C GLU A 1004 -32.87 -15.77 29.08
N TRP A 1005 -32.68 -14.61 28.43
CA TRP A 1005 -31.67 -14.42 27.39
C TRP A 1005 -30.26 -14.12 27.90
N LYS A 1006 -29.68 -15.06 28.64
CA LYS A 1006 -28.34 -14.94 29.27
C LYS A 1006 -27.17 -14.70 28.32
N SER A 1007 -27.39 -14.86 27.01
CA SER A 1007 -26.38 -14.62 25.96
C SER A 1007 -26.46 -13.23 25.32
N LEU A 1008 -27.50 -12.44 25.63
CA LEU A 1008 -27.76 -11.15 25.01
C LEU A 1008 -26.64 -10.16 25.37
N GLN A 1009 -26.09 -9.49 24.36
CA GLN A 1009 -25.04 -8.48 24.49
C GLN A 1009 -25.57 -7.08 24.18
N GLU A 1010 -26.47 -6.96 23.20
CA GLU A 1010 -27.06 -5.69 22.79
C GLU A 1010 -28.60 -5.79 22.78
N LEU A 1011 -29.23 -4.86 23.50
CA LEU A 1011 -30.67 -4.67 23.53
C LEU A 1011 -31.00 -3.22 23.19
N ASP A 1012 -31.55 -3.03 21.99
CA ASP A 1012 -32.01 -1.72 21.51
C ASP A 1012 -33.54 -1.73 21.42
N ILE A 1013 -34.20 -0.91 22.23
CA ILE A 1013 -35.64 -0.62 22.15
C ILE A 1013 -35.79 0.89 21.93
N ILE A 1014 -36.30 1.28 20.76
CA ILE A 1014 -36.33 2.68 20.34
C ILE A 1014 -37.75 3.04 19.90
N GLY A 1015 -38.34 4.11 20.42
CA GLY A 1015 -39.65 4.61 20.00
C GLY A 1015 -40.83 3.66 20.26
N CYS A 1016 -40.69 2.70 21.18
CA CYS A 1016 -41.76 1.77 21.55
C CYS A 1016 -42.55 2.34 22.74
N ASN A 1017 -43.52 3.21 22.44
CA ASN A 1017 -44.21 4.05 23.44
C ASN A 1017 -45.27 3.33 24.28
N ALA A 1018 -45.78 2.17 23.84
CA ALA A 1018 -46.79 1.42 24.58
C ALA A 1018 -46.22 0.54 25.71
N ILE A 1019 -44.90 0.30 25.73
CA ILE A 1019 -44.25 -0.53 26.76
C ILE A 1019 -44.27 0.21 28.10
N GLU A 1020 -44.97 -0.36 29.10
CA GLU A 1020 -45.09 0.24 30.44
C GLU A 1020 -43.99 -0.20 31.40
N SER A 1021 -43.49 -1.44 31.25
CA SER A 1021 -42.37 -1.97 32.02
C SER A 1021 -41.63 -3.05 31.23
N LEU A 1022 -40.36 -3.27 31.58
CA LEU A 1022 -39.57 -4.39 31.09
C LEU A 1022 -39.50 -5.48 32.17
N PRO A 1023 -39.35 -6.77 31.80
CA PRO A 1023 -39.07 -7.83 32.77
C PRO A 1023 -37.77 -7.59 33.54
N ASP A 1024 -37.57 -8.32 34.64
CA ASP A 1024 -36.37 -8.22 35.47
C ASP A 1024 -35.11 -8.53 34.63
N LEU A 1025 -34.25 -7.52 34.49
CA LEU A 1025 -33.02 -7.61 33.70
C LEU A 1025 -31.89 -8.32 34.45
N SER A 1026 -32.06 -8.64 35.75
CA SER A 1026 -31.00 -9.15 36.63
C SER A 1026 -30.24 -10.37 36.10
N ARG A 1027 -30.87 -11.17 35.23
CA ARG A 1027 -30.27 -12.38 34.64
C ARG A 1027 -29.40 -12.12 33.40
N LEU A 1028 -29.45 -10.91 32.81
CA LEU A 1028 -28.74 -10.54 31.57
C LEU A 1028 -27.28 -10.15 31.80
N GLN A 1029 -26.52 -11.03 32.44
CA GLN A 1029 -25.17 -10.75 32.91
C GLN A 1029 -24.13 -10.48 31.80
N LYS A 1030 -24.45 -10.74 30.54
CA LYS A 1030 -23.60 -10.44 29.37
C LYS A 1030 -24.01 -9.18 28.61
N LEU A 1031 -25.02 -8.46 29.07
CA LEU A 1031 -25.51 -7.27 28.38
C LEU A 1031 -24.45 -6.16 28.47
N GLU A 1032 -23.93 -5.76 27.33
CA GLU A 1032 -22.91 -4.72 27.16
C GLU A 1032 -23.55 -3.38 26.77
N ARG A 1033 -24.67 -3.42 26.05
CA ARG A 1033 -25.40 -2.22 25.62
C ARG A 1033 -26.90 -2.37 25.83
N LEU A 1034 -27.47 -1.37 26.51
CA LEU A 1034 -28.91 -1.20 26.69
C LEU A 1034 -29.32 0.19 26.20
N GLU A 1035 -30.03 0.25 25.09
CA GLU A 1035 -30.66 1.48 24.61
C GLU A 1035 -32.19 1.36 24.71
N LEU A 1036 -32.80 2.25 25.48
CA LEU A 1036 -34.24 2.43 25.65
C LEU A 1036 -34.60 3.87 25.28
N LYS A 1037 -34.57 4.20 23.99
CA LYS A 1037 -34.79 5.57 23.52
C LYS A 1037 -36.24 5.86 23.27
N ALA A 1038 -36.73 7.00 23.72
CA ALA A 1038 -38.11 7.47 23.49
C ALA A 1038 -39.16 6.39 23.82
N CYS A 1039 -38.98 5.67 24.94
CA CYS A 1039 -39.97 4.77 25.51
C CYS A 1039 -40.71 5.49 26.63
N GLU A 1040 -41.70 6.31 26.28
CA GLU A 1040 -42.24 7.33 27.19
C GLU A 1040 -42.94 6.79 28.45
N LYS A 1041 -43.57 5.60 28.35
CA LYS A 1041 -44.35 4.99 29.44
C LYS A 1041 -43.53 4.13 30.41
N VAL A 1042 -42.30 3.75 30.06
CA VAL A 1042 -41.45 2.91 30.93
C VAL A 1042 -41.17 3.68 32.22
N CYS A 1043 -41.64 3.15 33.35
CA CYS A 1043 -41.57 3.85 34.65
C CYS A 1043 -40.44 3.35 35.56
N GLN A 1044 -39.97 2.11 35.38
CA GLN A 1044 -38.88 1.51 36.17
C GLN A 1044 -38.08 0.50 35.34
N LEU A 1045 -36.85 0.22 35.79
CA LEU A 1045 -35.93 -0.75 35.18
C LEU A 1045 -35.42 -1.71 36.25
N ASP A 1046 -36.20 -2.77 36.48
CA ASP A 1046 -35.88 -3.77 37.49
C ASP A 1046 -34.63 -4.58 37.09
N GLY A 1047 -33.78 -4.89 38.09
CA GLY A 1047 -32.55 -5.65 37.88
C GLY A 1047 -31.38 -4.87 37.25
N LEU A 1048 -31.58 -3.63 36.77
CA LEU A 1048 -30.54 -2.82 36.10
C LEU A 1048 -29.25 -2.69 36.92
N GLY A 1049 -29.35 -2.47 38.24
CA GLY A 1049 -28.19 -2.34 39.13
C GLY A 1049 -27.36 -3.62 39.32
N GLN A 1050 -27.74 -4.74 38.69
CA GLN A 1050 -27.04 -6.02 38.75
C GLN A 1050 -26.31 -6.36 37.42
N LEU A 1051 -26.37 -5.48 36.42
CA LEU A 1051 -25.78 -5.70 35.09
C LEU A 1051 -24.31 -5.34 35.03
N GLU A 1052 -23.46 -6.13 35.68
CA GLU A 1052 -22.03 -5.79 35.85
C GLU A 1052 -21.29 -5.55 34.53
N SER A 1053 -21.66 -6.23 33.43
CA SER A 1053 -21.02 -6.11 32.11
C SER A 1053 -21.44 -4.89 31.28
N LEU A 1054 -22.39 -4.07 31.76
CA LEU A 1054 -22.98 -2.99 30.98
C LEU A 1054 -21.97 -1.86 30.72
N GLU A 1055 -21.68 -1.58 29.44
CA GLU A 1055 -20.80 -0.49 29.00
C GLU A 1055 -21.57 0.76 28.57
N ILE A 1056 -22.75 0.59 27.98
CA ILE A 1056 -23.58 1.70 27.47
C ILE A 1056 -25.00 1.55 28.00
N LEU A 1057 -25.47 2.59 28.68
CA LEU A 1057 -26.86 2.76 29.10
C LEU A 1057 -27.41 4.06 28.51
N ASP A 1058 -28.37 3.94 27.60
CA ASP A 1058 -29.02 5.09 26.97
C ASP A 1058 -30.54 4.97 27.11
N ILE A 1059 -31.11 5.68 28.08
CA ILE A 1059 -32.56 5.72 28.35
C ILE A 1059 -33.18 7.05 27.91
N GLY A 1060 -32.54 7.74 26.95
CA GLY A 1060 -32.94 9.08 26.54
C GLY A 1060 -34.39 9.13 26.05
N GLY A 1061 -35.21 10.05 26.59
CA GLY A 1061 -36.61 10.23 26.24
C GLY A 1061 -37.58 9.34 27.02
N CYS A 1062 -37.12 8.52 27.97
CA CYS A 1062 -37.98 7.82 28.93
C CYS A 1062 -38.53 8.79 29.99
N LYS A 1063 -39.65 9.44 29.68
CA LYS A 1063 -40.24 10.52 30.50
C LYS A 1063 -40.84 10.05 31.83
N ALA A 1064 -41.26 8.79 31.94
CA ALA A 1064 -41.94 8.27 33.13
C ALA A 1064 -41.01 7.78 34.25
N ILE A 1065 -39.71 7.57 33.99
CA ILE A 1065 -38.76 7.07 34.99
C ILE A 1065 -38.52 8.12 36.08
N GLU A 1066 -38.90 7.81 37.33
CA GLU A 1066 -38.70 8.72 38.47
C GLU A 1066 -37.34 8.53 39.17
N SER A 1067 -36.83 7.30 39.19
CA SER A 1067 -35.55 6.94 39.81
C SER A 1067 -34.93 5.71 39.14
N LEU A 1068 -33.60 5.68 39.05
CA LEU A 1068 -32.85 4.47 38.69
C LEU A 1068 -32.34 3.76 39.96
N PRO A 1069 -32.13 2.44 39.92
CA PRO A 1069 -31.44 1.73 41.00
C PRO A 1069 -30.01 2.25 41.16
N ASN A 1070 -29.40 1.97 42.32
CA ASN A 1070 -28.02 2.36 42.58
C ASN A 1070 -27.06 1.74 41.53
N LEU A 1071 -26.34 2.60 40.80
CA LEU A 1071 -25.52 2.22 39.67
C LEU A 1071 -24.08 1.81 40.06
N SER A 1072 -23.71 1.85 41.35
CA SER A 1072 -22.33 1.62 41.83
C SER A 1072 -21.70 0.27 41.43
N ARG A 1073 -22.52 -0.71 41.03
CA ARG A 1073 -22.06 -2.04 40.58
C ARG A 1073 -21.77 -2.12 39.08
N LEU A 1074 -22.11 -1.09 38.31
CA LEU A 1074 -21.90 -1.05 36.85
C LEU A 1074 -20.47 -0.61 36.51
N TRP A 1075 -19.48 -1.36 36.98
CA TRP A 1075 -18.07 -0.93 36.95
C TRP A 1075 -17.53 -0.62 35.55
N TRP A 1076 -18.12 -1.20 34.52
CA TRP A 1076 -17.71 -1.05 33.12
C TRP A 1076 -18.48 0.02 32.37
N LEU A 1077 -19.43 0.72 33.01
CA LEU A 1077 -20.28 1.71 32.36
C LEU A 1077 -19.44 2.91 31.87
N ARG A 1078 -19.38 3.09 30.56
CA ARG A 1078 -18.66 4.17 29.87
C ARG A 1078 -19.58 5.31 29.45
N GLU A 1079 -20.79 4.99 29.02
CA GLU A 1079 -21.76 5.99 28.57
C GLU A 1079 -23.07 5.84 29.34
N LEU A 1080 -23.47 6.92 30.03
CA LEU A 1080 -24.79 7.05 30.65
C LEU A 1080 -25.52 8.23 30.02
N LYS A 1081 -26.60 7.95 29.29
CA LYS A 1081 -27.44 8.96 28.65
C LYS A 1081 -28.86 8.83 29.18
N THR A 1082 -29.35 9.90 29.78
CA THR A 1082 -30.70 10.03 30.31
C THR A 1082 -31.39 11.28 29.75
N GLU A 1083 -30.93 11.78 28.60
CA GLU A 1083 -31.44 13.01 27.98
C GLU A 1083 -32.98 12.98 27.86
N GLY A 1084 -33.69 14.00 28.36
CA GLY A 1084 -35.15 14.09 28.28
C GLY A 1084 -35.92 13.21 29.27
N CYS A 1085 -35.27 12.57 30.24
CA CYS A 1085 -35.94 11.92 31.37
C CYS A 1085 -36.48 12.96 32.36
N GLU A 1086 -37.65 13.53 32.07
CA GLU A 1086 -38.17 14.71 32.78
C GLU A 1086 -38.48 14.49 34.26
N LYS A 1087 -38.88 13.28 34.67
CA LYS A 1087 -39.26 12.93 36.06
C LYS A 1087 -38.11 12.38 36.91
N LEU A 1088 -36.95 12.12 36.32
CA LEU A 1088 -35.81 11.52 37.02
C LEU A 1088 -35.29 12.47 38.10
N ARG A 1089 -35.28 12.05 39.38
CA ARG A 1089 -34.96 12.95 40.51
C ARG A 1089 -33.51 12.90 40.99
N GLN A 1090 -32.89 11.74 40.89
CA GLN A 1090 -31.52 11.51 41.37
C GLN A 1090 -30.85 10.37 40.59
N LEU A 1091 -29.52 10.35 40.63
CA LEU A 1091 -28.65 9.33 40.04
C LEU A 1091 -27.63 8.87 41.08
N ASP A 1092 -27.93 7.77 41.75
CA ASP A 1092 -27.12 7.26 42.87
C ASP A 1092 -26.00 6.32 42.39
N GLY A 1093 -24.84 6.40 43.05
CA GLY A 1093 -23.71 5.50 42.81
C GLY A 1093 -22.79 5.89 41.66
N LEU A 1094 -22.97 7.09 41.07
CA LEU A 1094 -22.10 7.59 40.00
C LEU A 1094 -20.65 7.79 40.47
N GLU A 1095 -20.41 8.09 41.76
CA GLU A 1095 -19.06 8.29 42.30
C GLU A 1095 -18.17 7.03 42.25
N GLU A 1096 -18.75 5.84 42.09
CA GLU A 1096 -18.03 4.57 42.01
C GLU A 1096 -17.72 4.14 40.55
N LEU A 1097 -18.29 4.82 39.54
CA LEU A 1097 -18.20 4.46 38.11
C LEU A 1097 -16.90 4.94 37.45
N LYS A 1098 -15.77 4.29 37.74
CA LYS A 1098 -14.44 4.74 37.29
C LYS A 1098 -14.24 4.81 35.78
N GLU A 1099 -14.97 4.02 35.01
CA GLU A 1099 -14.85 3.93 33.55
C GLU A 1099 -15.80 4.88 32.80
N LEU A 1100 -16.63 5.65 33.52
CA LEU A 1100 -17.57 6.59 32.91
C LEU A 1100 -16.81 7.66 32.13
N GLN A 1101 -17.22 7.88 30.88
CA GLN A 1101 -16.64 8.81 29.91
C GLN A 1101 -17.66 9.86 29.46
N VAL A 1102 -18.93 9.47 29.33
CA VAL A 1102 -20.01 10.38 28.90
C VAL A 1102 -21.15 10.28 29.90
N LEU A 1103 -21.57 11.43 30.42
CA LEU A 1103 -22.80 11.58 31.19
C LEU A 1103 -23.65 12.67 30.54
N ASP A 1104 -24.80 12.27 29.99
CA ASP A 1104 -25.75 13.17 29.34
C ASP A 1104 -27.08 13.18 30.10
N ILE A 1105 -27.37 14.29 30.77
CA ILE A 1105 -28.60 14.50 31.55
C ILE A 1105 -29.42 15.68 31.02
N ARG A 1106 -29.18 16.11 29.78
CA ARG A 1106 -29.89 17.27 29.19
C ARG A 1106 -31.40 17.07 29.25
N GLY A 1107 -32.17 18.08 29.60
CA GLY A 1107 -33.63 18.01 29.70
C GLY A 1107 -34.18 17.22 30.90
N CYS A 1108 -33.34 16.73 31.82
CA CYS A 1108 -33.78 16.13 33.08
C CYS A 1108 -34.24 17.21 34.08
N LYS A 1109 -35.49 17.67 33.94
CA LYS A 1109 -36.05 18.79 34.71
C LYS A 1109 -36.15 18.52 36.22
N ALA A 1110 -36.38 17.27 36.63
CA ALA A 1110 -36.60 16.92 38.02
C ALA A 1110 -35.34 16.58 38.83
N ILE A 1111 -34.15 16.51 38.23
CA ILE A 1111 -32.92 16.15 38.96
C ILE A 1111 -32.57 17.24 39.97
N GLU A 1112 -32.51 16.89 41.26
CA GLU A 1112 -32.28 17.85 42.34
C GLU A 1112 -30.79 17.97 42.72
N SER A 1113 -30.04 16.87 42.61
CA SER A 1113 -28.60 16.85 42.91
C SER A 1113 -27.85 15.78 42.11
N LEU A 1114 -26.54 15.97 41.95
CA LEU A 1114 -25.60 14.95 41.49
C LEU A 1114 -24.53 14.72 42.58
N PRO A 1115 -23.99 13.50 42.71
CA PRO A 1115 -22.90 13.22 43.63
C PRO A 1115 -21.62 14.00 43.27
N ASP A 1116 -20.68 14.09 44.21
CA ASP A 1116 -19.42 14.82 44.01
C ASP A 1116 -18.48 14.07 43.04
N LEU A 1117 -18.43 14.55 41.80
CA LEU A 1117 -17.60 13.97 40.73
C LEU A 1117 -16.14 14.50 40.74
N SER A 1118 -15.78 15.44 41.63
CA SER A 1118 -14.49 16.17 41.59
C SER A 1118 -13.23 15.31 41.81
N ARG A 1119 -13.35 14.15 42.47
CA ARG A 1119 -12.17 13.43 43.01
C ARG A 1119 -11.59 12.30 42.16
N ARG A 1120 -12.23 11.90 41.04
CA ARG A 1120 -11.84 10.62 40.37
C ARG A 1120 -11.88 10.54 38.84
N PHE A 1121 -12.49 11.48 38.12
CA PHE A 1121 -12.60 11.37 36.66
C PHE A 1121 -11.42 12.04 35.92
N ARG A 1122 -10.71 11.30 35.06
CA ARG A 1122 -9.58 11.84 34.27
C ARG A 1122 -10.02 12.66 33.05
N ARG A 1123 -11.28 12.51 32.60
CA ARG A 1123 -12.00 13.27 31.56
C ARG A 1123 -13.39 12.65 31.36
N VAL A 1124 -14.45 13.24 31.93
CA VAL A 1124 -15.85 12.90 31.61
C VAL A 1124 -16.44 14.05 30.81
N GLU A 1125 -17.06 13.75 29.68
CA GLU A 1125 -17.91 14.68 28.94
C GLU A 1125 -19.25 14.79 29.66
N LEU A 1126 -19.46 15.92 30.34
CA LEU A 1126 -20.73 16.25 31.00
C LEU A 1126 -21.58 17.08 30.05
N LYS A 1127 -22.74 16.55 29.67
CA LYS A 1127 -23.75 17.28 28.90
C LYS A 1127 -24.92 17.59 29.83
N ILE A 1128 -25.02 18.86 30.22
CA ILE A 1128 -26.03 19.35 31.17
C ILE A 1128 -26.63 20.62 30.56
N GLU A 1129 -27.93 20.58 30.27
CA GLU A 1129 -28.71 21.68 29.70
C GLU A 1129 -30.17 21.46 30.07
N GLY A 1130 -30.92 22.49 30.47
CA GLY A 1130 -32.36 22.35 30.77
C GLY A 1130 -32.73 21.54 32.04
N CYS A 1131 -31.83 21.45 33.03
CA CYS A 1131 -32.07 20.80 34.33
C CYS A 1131 -32.51 21.85 35.39
N GLU A 1132 -33.81 22.19 35.44
CA GLU A 1132 -34.33 23.34 36.21
C GLU A 1132 -34.16 23.23 37.74
N LYS A 1133 -34.21 22.02 38.31
CA LYS A 1133 -34.09 21.79 39.75
C LYS A 1133 -32.68 21.48 40.24
N LEU A 1134 -31.70 21.40 39.34
CA LEU A 1134 -30.33 21.01 39.69
C LEU A 1134 -29.63 22.17 40.42
N GLY A 1135 -29.29 21.94 41.70
CA GLY A 1135 -28.59 22.91 42.53
C GLY A 1135 -27.13 23.19 42.11
N GLN A 1136 -26.34 23.84 42.98
CA GLN A 1136 -24.92 24.11 42.70
C GLN A 1136 -24.13 22.81 42.45
N LEU A 1137 -23.57 22.67 41.25
CA LEU A 1137 -22.65 21.58 40.91
C LEU A 1137 -21.28 21.82 41.56
N LYS A 1138 -20.84 20.87 42.39
CA LYS A 1138 -19.45 20.81 42.86
C LYS A 1138 -18.58 20.17 41.77
N LEU A 1139 -18.04 20.99 40.88
CA LEU A 1139 -17.09 20.57 39.85
C LEU A 1139 -15.66 20.83 40.36
N GLY A 1140 -14.78 19.84 40.23
CA GLY A 1140 -13.35 19.92 40.57
C GLY A 1140 -12.47 20.15 39.36
#